data_AF-A0A8J8P261-F1
#
_entry.id   AF-A0A8J8P261-F1
#
_cell.length_a   1.000
_cell.length_b   1.000
_cell.length_c   1.000
_cell.angle_alpha   90.00
_cell.angle_beta   90.00
_cell.angle_gamma   90.00
#
_symmetry.space_group_name_H-M   'P 1'
#
loop_
_entity.id
_entity.type
_entity.pdbx_description
1 polymer ?
#
loop_
_entity_poly.entity_id
_entity_poly.type
_entity_poly.pdbx_seq_one_letter_code
_entity_poly.pdbx_strand_id
1 'polypeptide(L)'
;MEPLQKIKKPIIKEYLMPICQSYAERLQLQLQLFPEFAQQQCPIDNGNTGLPQILPIESLIEKYPSINIQEIPVCISGDKGACQQGQALLSKCLETFNKKHRSQIECPEYFNRAFYFLTASLAWIKAQNEKTNERFRIVFTSKSMEQLEKAEMTLKETAYQPRNYAMIGFKRRYANTKEENPEPAQGFSAFQDDLDQQYSDDESLDQVDKREAYDLILSGPNISKADKQELREEEKKEFDYQEGQTPTNIQGKIRTQESIKESLLKSINYMKRASEADLIFMEEINLTNINFLKDQLGLNLSNTLLIMDNCEDFGNRVEEQRTAEITSYQVNYLLGYFKSTLTAELSLSESEFQAEQSDLQQLLNLNQQEQKLIIEFITVLEVLDDLISDFNSYNFMLMTDENEEGQVYLGVRCRCFTDDIMKQSKLKTGKDINFDILNKMSQLILFNQGFQFISHQSKQFTQSWRYISNFLEKIRRYHSSNITCIVEDEETGVGLRLQTVSISSLPILNDLNGFHSVLLGSCNWKHNSTPFKFNLTRLHIPCGIPNQNLLIMPISSLVPERFDSFNFKTGQLSYQQANDLGAILTDLSDKINGGIIVLFGNHSLMSEMRTKWIDQIQYQEQGHDFTGSDLFKGRFPVFENNTSPHYIESEEWAQTMSQYHKCSASGQGAIYFSTVRSKRLETIQFTEFESRCIVIVGVAYASVDTRWSIKKNRPNGFNEYYLPEAVNQVNGVIAKFLTNKDAKKLIVLADRQYKYFDFIENYSNLIKEYLCEKGFSTYIENGQDRVCQFLSIHPEMAKNLPRQFKKPANQIPQPNKRIEPPTVSVSQQAGRPNKRTAAVKYVILDEDGNELECEKL
;
A
#
# COMPACT_ATOMS: atom_id res chain seq x y z
N MET A 1 44.12 3.94 -10.80
CA MET A 1 45.52 4.43 -10.87
C MET A 1 45.80 5.21 -12.15
N GLU A 2 45.59 4.65 -13.35
CA GLU A 2 45.82 5.36 -14.63
C GLU A 2 45.08 6.71 -14.81
N PRO A 3 43.80 6.87 -14.39
CA PRO A 3 43.11 8.16 -14.55
C PRO A 3 43.72 9.28 -13.69
N LEU A 4 44.22 8.93 -12.49
CA LEU A 4 44.84 9.87 -11.55
C LEU A 4 46.22 10.34 -12.03
N GLN A 5 46.95 9.50 -12.76
CA GLN A 5 48.25 9.87 -13.35
C GLN A 5 48.13 10.93 -14.47
N LYS A 6 46.94 11.05 -15.08
CA LYS A 6 46.65 12.03 -16.14
C LYS A 6 46.22 13.41 -15.59
N ILE A 7 46.01 13.55 -14.29
CA ILE A 7 45.58 14.81 -13.66
C ILE A 7 46.80 15.71 -13.45
N LYS A 8 46.82 16.88 -14.11
CA LYS A 8 47.93 17.85 -14.08
C LYS A 8 47.97 18.74 -12.81
N LYS A 9 46.98 18.65 -11.91
CA LYS A 9 46.92 19.49 -10.70
C LYS A 9 47.81 18.92 -9.58
N PRO A 10 48.85 19.66 -9.13
CA PRO A 10 49.84 19.16 -8.16
C PRO A 10 49.22 18.70 -6.84
N ILE A 11 48.24 19.45 -6.32
CA ILE A 11 47.56 19.16 -5.05
C ILE A 11 46.83 17.81 -5.08
N ILE A 12 46.21 17.45 -6.20
CA ILE A 12 45.52 16.16 -6.33
C ILE A 12 46.56 15.04 -6.38
N LYS A 13 47.67 15.25 -7.08
CA LYS A 13 48.73 14.25 -7.23
C LYS A 13 49.51 14.03 -5.94
N GLU A 14 49.79 15.06 -5.13
CA GLU A 14 50.53 14.91 -3.87
C GLU A 14 49.71 14.23 -2.77
N TYR A 15 48.41 14.48 -2.70
CA TYR A 15 47.59 13.97 -1.59
C TYR A 15 46.85 12.67 -1.92
N LEU A 16 46.29 12.52 -3.13
CA LEU A 16 45.51 11.33 -3.47
C LEU A 16 46.37 10.14 -3.89
N MET A 17 47.57 10.34 -4.44
CA MET A 17 48.41 9.20 -4.82
C MET A 17 48.84 8.35 -3.61
N PRO A 18 49.42 8.91 -2.54
CA PRO A 18 49.83 8.09 -1.39
C PRO A 18 48.68 7.28 -0.79
N ILE A 19 47.47 7.86 -0.77
CA ILE A 19 46.25 7.20 -0.28
C ILE A 19 45.84 6.05 -1.21
N CYS A 20 45.81 6.28 -2.52
CA CYS A 20 45.47 5.24 -3.50
C CYS A 20 46.53 4.12 -3.55
N GLN A 21 47.82 4.44 -3.35
CA GLN A 21 48.90 3.46 -3.23
C GLN A 21 48.73 2.61 -1.97
N SER A 22 48.49 3.25 -0.82
CA SER A 22 48.25 2.53 0.44
C SER A 22 47.01 1.63 0.39
N TYR A 23 45.98 2.04 -0.35
CA TYR A 23 44.78 1.23 -0.56
C TYR A 23 45.05 0.05 -1.49
N ALA A 24 45.79 0.27 -2.59
CA ALA A 24 46.19 -0.79 -3.52
C ALA A 24 47.09 -1.85 -2.85
N GLU A 25 48.05 -1.43 -2.03
CA GLU A 25 48.92 -2.33 -1.25
C GLU A 25 48.11 -3.16 -0.25
N ARG A 26 47.14 -2.55 0.44
CA ARG A 26 46.23 -3.28 1.35
C ARG A 26 45.36 -4.30 0.62
N LEU A 27 44.86 -3.95 -0.56
CA LEU A 27 44.07 -4.86 -1.39
C LEU A 27 44.92 -6.04 -1.90
N GLN A 28 46.17 -5.75 -2.27
CA GLN A 28 47.12 -6.77 -2.73
C GLN A 28 47.51 -7.72 -1.58
N LEU A 29 47.68 -7.19 -0.37
CA LEU A 29 47.94 -7.98 0.84
C LEU A 29 46.72 -8.84 1.22
N GLN A 30 45.50 -8.31 1.09
CA GLN A 30 44.27 -9.07 1.30
C GLN A 30 44.11 -10.21 0.27
N LEU A 31 44.43 -9.95 -1.01
CA LEU A 31 44.40 -10.98 -2.05
C LEU A 31 45.47 -12.07 -1.84
N GLN A 32 46.61 -11.74 -1.24
CA GLN A 32 47.63 -12.72 -0.83
C GLN A 32 47.22 -13.54 0.39
N LEU A 33 46.52 -12.91 1.35
CA LEU A 33 46.05 -13.58 2.58
C LEU A 33 44.79 -14.44 2.35
N PHE A 34 44.00 -14.12 1.33
CA PHE A 34 42.77 -14.85 1.00
C PHE A 34 42.72 -15.20 -0.50
N PRO A 35 43.56 -16.15 -0.97
CA PRO A 35 43.64 -16.53 -2.39
C PRO A 35 42.32 -17.09 -2.95
N GLU A 36 41.39 -17.51 -2.08
CA GLU A 36 40.06 -18.00 -2.44
C GLU A 36 39.16 -16.90 -3.04
N PHE A 37 39.38 -15.62 -2.68
CA PHE A 37 38.67 -14.48 -3.30
C PHE A 37 39.12 -14.21 -4.74
N ALA A 38 40.30 -14.66 -5.15
CA ALA A 38 40.78 -14.52 -6.52
C ALA A 38 40.16 -15.56 -7.48
N GLN A 39 39.56 -16.64 -6.97
CA GLN A 39 38.99 -17.72 -7.78
C GLN A 39 37.50 -17.52 -8.15
N GLN A 40 36.86 -16.44 -7.69
CA GLN A 40 35.54 -16.00 -8.16
C GLN A 40 35.65 -14.93 -9.27
N GLN A 41 36.58 -15.10 -10.21
CA GLN A 41 36.50 -14.34 -11.47
C GLN A 41 35.43 -14.98 -12.36
N CYS A 42 34.39 -14.19 -12.63
CA CYS A 42 33.46 -14.42 -13.75
C CYS A 42 34.26 -14.74 -15.02
N PRO A 43 33.78 -15.66 -15.89
CA PRO A 43 34.34 -15.77 -17.23
C PRO A 43 34.04 -14.45 -17.96
N ILE A 44 35.03 -13.57 -18.03
CA ILE A 44 35.02 -12.42 -18.92
C ILE A 44 35.24 -13.00 -20.33
N ASP A 45 34.14 -13.12 -21.05
CA ASP A 45 34.14 -13.42 -22.47
C ASP A 45 34.75 -12.20 -23.19
N ASN A 46 36.01 -12.34 -23.60
CA ASN A 46 36.75 -11.32 -24.34
C ASN A 46 36.18 -11.21 -25.76
N GLY A 47 35.03 -10.54 -25.92
CA GLY A 47 34.41 -10.44 -27.24
C GLY A 47 33.07 -9.74 -27.33
N ASN A 48 32.74 -8.78 -26.46
CA ASN A 48 31.67 -7.82 -26.73
C ASN A 48 31.73 -6.62 -25.78
N THR A 49 32.48 -5.58 -26.13
CA THR A 49 32.24 -4.24 -25.59
C THR A 49 30.95 -3.73 -26.23
N GLY A 50 29.80 -4.18 -25.72
CA GLY A 50 28.49 -3.72 -26.13
C GLY A 50 28.31 -2.25 -25.76
N LEU A 51 28.73 -1.35 -26.64
CA LEU A 51 28.15 -0.01 -26.70
C LEU A 51 26.63 -0.18 -26.91
N PRO A 52 25.79 0.64 -26.25
CA PRO A 52 24.34 0.57 -26.43
C PRO A 52 24.01 0.70 -27.93
N GLN A 53 23.39 -0.35 -28.50
CA GLN A 53 22.94 -0.33 -29.89
C GLN A 53 21.70 0.55 -29.99
N ILE A 54 21.81 1.64 -30.76
CA ILE A 54 20.67 2.40 -31.26
C ILE A 54 20.05 1.55 -32.38
N LEU A 55 18.89 0.93 -32.13
CA LEU A 55 18.20 0.13 -33.15
C LEU A 55 17.25 1.03 -33.97
N PRO A 56 17.31 0.99 -35.31
CA PRO A 56 16.38 1.74 -36.16
C PRO A 56 14.98 1.10 -36.16
N ILE A 57 13.95 1.94 -36.03
CA ILE A 57 12.53 1.57 -35.88
C ILE A 57 11.90 1.55 -37.27
N GLU A 58 12.12 0.50 -38.05
CA GLU A 58 11.70 0.48 -39.47
C GLU A 58 10.33 -0.19 -39.72
N SER A 59 9.76 -0.93 -38.76
CA SER A 59 8.52 -1.70 -38.96
C SER A 59 7.22 -1.10 -38.39
N LEU A 60 7.28 0.06 -37.71
CA LEU A 60 6.10 0.73 -37.11
C LEU A 60 5.59 1.94 -37.92
N ILE A 61 6.22 2.21 -39.07
CA ILE A 61 6.18 3.49 -39.80
C ILE A 61 4.86 3.73 -40.54
N GLU A 62 4.14 2.70 -40.98
CA GLU A 62 2.98 2.89 -41.88
C GLU A 62 1.68 3.34 -41.20
N LYS A 63 1.60 3.41 -39.86
CA LYS A 63 0.32 3.62 -39.17
C LYS A 63 0.09 5.01 -38.53
N TYR A 64 1.11 5.84 -38.32
CA TYR A 64 0.97 7.10 -37.55
C TYR A 64 1.89 8.24 -38.04
N PRO A 65 1.44 9.11 -38.96
CA PRO A 65 2.29 10.13 -39.60
C PRO A 65 2.58 11.39 -38.75
N SER A 66 2.02 11.55 -37.54
CA SER A 66 2.11 12.83 -36.81
C SER A 66 3.26 12.99 -35.81
N ILE A 67 4.00 11.95 -35.45
CA ILE A 67 5.33 12.05 -34.77
C ILE A 67 6.15 10.85 -35.23
N ASN A 68 7.25 11.09 -35.96
CA ASN A 68 8.15 10.02 -36.37
C ASN A 68 8.88 9.50 -35.12
N ILE A 69 8.46 8.34 -34.61
CA ILE A 69 9.05 7.72 -33.39
C ILE A 69 10.58 7.55 -33.56
N GLN A 70 11.08 7.49 -34.80
CA GLN A 70 12.50 7.45 -35.12
C GLN A 70 13.30 8.70 -34.69
N GLU A 71 12.68 9.87 -34.55
CA GLU A 71 13.39 11.10 -34.14
C GLU A 71 13.61 11.21 -32.63
N ILE A 72 12.99 10.32 -31.85
CA ILE A 72 13.18 10.25 -30.41
C ILE A 72 14.18 9.12 -30.15
N PRO A 73 15.49 9.40 -30.05
CA PRO A 73 16.48 8.36 -29.77
C PRO A 73 16.21 7.80 -28.37
N VAL A 74 15.66 6.59 -28.29
CA VAL A 74 15.55 5.86 -27.03
C VAL A 74 16.68 4.84 -26.96
N CYS A 75 17.72 5.17 -26.21
CA CYS A 75 18.77 4.20 -25.88
C CYS A 75 18.24 3.24 -24.82
N ILE A 76 17.94 2.00 -25.22
CA ILE A 76 17.64 0.91 -24.29
C ILE A 76 18.92 0.10 -24.13
N SER A 77 19.57 0.16 -22.97
CA SER A 77 20.63 -0.78 -22.64
C SER A 77 20.00 -2.09 -22.18
N GLY A 78 20.03 -3.17 -22.98
CA GLY A 78 19.54 -4.46 -22.50
C GLY A 78 19.33 -5.56 -23.54
N ASP A 79 18.97 -6.73 -23.03
CA ASP A 79 18.71 -7.98 -23.75
C ASP A 79 17.67 -7.83 -24.87
N LYS A 80 17.87 -8.48 -26.02
CA LYS A 80 17.06 -8.31 -27.24
C LYS A 80 15.57 -8.62 -27.03
N GLY A 81 15.23 -9.54 -26.13
CA GLY A 81 13.83 -9.87 -25.80
C GLY A 81 13.13 -8.77 -24.99
N ALA A 82 13.83 -8.21 -23.99
CA ALA A 82 13.34 -7.04 -23.24
C ALA A 82 13.17 -5.82 -24.17
N CYS A 83 13.98 -5.75 -25.23
CA CYS A 83 13.91 -4.69 -26.23
C CYS A 83 12.56 -4.67 -26.98
N GLN A 84 12.00 -5.81 -27.41
CA GLN A 84 10.74 -5.82 -28.17
C GLN A 84 9.51 -5.44 -27.33
N GLN A 85 9.37 -6.04 -26.14
CA GLN A 85 8.30 -5.66 -25.22
C GLN A 85 8.45 -4.21 -24.76
N GLY A 86 9.69 -3.74 -24.59
CA GLY A 86 10.00 -2.38 -24.17
C GLY A 86 9.63 -1.37 -25.25
N GLN A 87 9.94 -1.71 -26.51
CA GLN A 87 9.50 -0.94 -27.68
C GLN A 87 7.97 -0.89 -27.79
N ALA A 88 7.27 -2.01 -27.58
CA ALA A 88 5.80 -2.02 -27.58
C ALA A 88 5.22 -1.12 -26.48
N LEU A 89 5.79 -1.18 -25.28
CA LEU A 89 5.39 -0.35 -24.15
C LEU A 89 5.63 1.14 -24.42
N LEU A 90 6.83 1.51 -24.88
CA LEU A 90 7.19 2.88 -25.24
C LEU A 90 6.29 3.43 -26.35
N SER A 91 6.10 2.65 -27.43
CA SER A 91 5.25 3.03 -28.56
C SER A 91 3.83 3.30 -28.10
N LYS A 92 3.31 2.51 -27.15
CA LYS A 92 1.96 2.74 -26.63
C LYS A 92 1.87 3.97 -25.75
N CYS A 93 2.84 4.20 -24.87
CA CYS A 93 2.89 5.42 -24.06
C CYS A 93 2.88 6.67 -24.95
N LEU A 94 3.71 6.69 -26.00
CA LEU A 94 3.76 7.79 -26.96
C LEU A 94 2.42 7.94 -27.72
N GLU A 95 1.80 6.84 -28.13
CA GLU A 95 0.47 6.86 -28.75
C GLU A 95 -0.57 7.50 -27.82
N THR A 96 -0.55 7.14 -26.52
CA THR A 96 -1.43 7.72 -25.49
C THR A 96 -1.26 9.23 -25.41
N PHE A 97 -0.01 9.71 -25.31
CA PHE A 97 0.29 11.14 -25.17
C PHE A 97 -0.06 11.94 -26.42
N ASN A 98 0.20 11.38 -27.61
CA ASN A 98 -0.09 12.03 -28.89
C ASN A 98 -1.58 12.18 -29.16
N LYS A 99 -2.38 11.19 -28.75
CA LYS A 99 -3.82 11.20 -28.97
C LYS A 99 -4.60 11.88 -27.84
N LYS A 100 -3.91 12.44 -26.84
CA LYS A 100 -4.52 12.98 -25.61
C LYS A 100 -5.46 11.96 -24.95
N HIS A 101 -5.04 10.69 -24.94
CA HIS A 101 -5.85 9.58 -24.49
C HIS A 101 -5.54 9.20 -23.05
N ARG A 102 -6.41 8.35 -22.52
CA ARG A 102 -6.21 7.67 -21.25
C ARG A 102 -5.95 6.21 -21.54
N SER A 103 -4.89 5.67 -20.96
CA SER A 103 -4.47 4.30 -21.23
C SER A 103 -4.19 3.55 -19.97
N GLN A 104 -4.57 2.29 -20.04
CA GLN A 104 -4.47 1.27 -19.03
C GLN A 104 -3.41 0.30 -19.51
N ILE A 105 -2.31 0.14 -18.77
CA ILE A 105 -1.23 -0.75 -19.14
C ILE A 105 -1.02 -1.78 -18.03
N GLU A 106 -1.32 -3.04 -18.38
CA GLU A 106 -0.97 -4.20 -17.57
C GLU A 106 0.41 -4.70 -18.02
N CYS A 107 1.38 -4.72 -17.11
CA CYS A 107 2.75 -5.12 -17.41
C CYS A 107 3.42 -5.76 -16.18
N PRO A 108 4.24 -6.82 -16.36
CA PRO A 108 4.93 -7.50 -15.26
C PRO A 108 5.76 -6.56 -14.39
N GLU A 109 5.88 -6.90 -13.10
CA GLU A 109 6.61 -6.10 -12.12
C GLU A 109 8.11 -6.01 -12.44
N TYR A 110 8.70 -7.10 -12.96
CA TYR A 110 10.11 -7.13 -13.34
C TYR A 110 10.46 -6.19 -14.52
N PHE A 111 9.45 -5.65 -15.22
CA PHE A 111 9.64 -4.88 -16.45
C PHE A 111 10.12 -3.44 -16.22
N ASN A 112 10.58 -3.08 -15.02
CA ASN A 112 10.95 -1.71 -14.60
C ASN A 112 10.04 -0.64 -15.27
N ARG A 113 8.73 -0.75 -15.07
CA ARG A 113 7.73 0.07 -15.79
C ARG A 113 8.01 1.57 -15.65
N ALA A 114 8.44 2.01 -14.47
CA ALA A 114 8.85 3.38 -14.21
C ALA A 114 9.89 3.89 -15.23
N PHE A 115 10.87 3.06 -15.61
CA PHE A 115 11.88 3.42 -16.62
C PHE A 115 11.23 3.79 -17.94
N TYR A 116 10.34 2.94 -18.45
CA TYR A 116 9.70 3.15 -19.75
C TYR A 116 8.71 4.30 -19.71
N PHE A 117 7.95 4.44 -18.62
CA PHE A 117 7.01 5.55 -18.44
C PHE A 117 7.73 6.90 -18.39
N LEU A 118 8.80 7.01 -17.59
CA LEU A 118 9.61 8.21 -17.49
C LEU A 118 10.31 8.52 -18.80
N THR A 119 10.92 7.51 -19.45
CA THR A 119 11.60 7.69 -20.73
C THR A 119 10.64 8.19 -21.81
N ALA A 120 9.46 7.57 -21.98
CA ALA A 120 8.49 8.00 -22.98
C ALA A 120 7.95 9.40 -22.70
N SER A 121 7.63 9.71 -21.45
CA SER A 121 7.02 11.00 -21.07
C SER A 121 8.01 12.16 -21.17
N LEU A 122 9.25 12.00 -20.69
CA LEU A 122 10.29 13.03 -20.78
C LEU A 122 10.68 13.31 -22.23
N ALA A 123 10.80 12.25 -23.03
CA ALA A 123 11.12 12.39 -24.44
C ALA A 123 9.99 13.09 -25.21
N TRP A 124 8.73 12.76 -24.91
CA TRP A 124 7.56 13.43 -25.48
C TRP A 124 7.50 14.91 -25.08
N ILE A 125 7.67 15.23 -23.79
CA ILE A 125 7.64 16.63 -23.31
C ILE A 125 8.73 17.46 -23.95
N LYS A 126 9.95 16.92 -24.07
CA LYS A 126 11.04 17.62 -24.76
C LYS A 126 10.63 17.99 -26.19
N ALA A 127 10.10 17.03 -26.94
CA ALA A 127 9.64 17.26 -28.31
C ALA A 127 8.47 18.25 -28.40
N GLN A 128 7.54 18.26 -27.44
CA GLN A 128 6.42 19.20 -27.43
C GLN A 128 6.83 20.62 -27.04
N ASN A 129 7.64 20.76 -26.00
CA ASN A 129 8.13 22.07 -25.54
C ASN A 129 8.95 22.78 -26.65
N GLU A 130 9.69 22.02 -27.46
CA GLU A 130 10.40 22.55 -28.64
C GLU A 130 9.44 22.99 -29.77
N LYS A 131 8.23 22.40 -29.85
CA LYS A 131 7.25 22.66 -30.92
C LYS A 131 6.23 23.75 -30.59
N THR A 132 5.66 23.75 -29.38
CA THR A 132 4.46 24.55 -29.07
C THR A 132 4.74 25.81 -28.25
N ASN A 133 5.97 26.01 -27.76
CA ASN A 133 6.31 27.04 -26.76
C ASN A 133 5.46 26.99 -25.47
N GLU A 134 4.62 25.96 -25.31
CA GLU A 134 3.90 25.66 -24.09
C GLU A 134 4.80 24.84 -23.17
N ARG A 135 4.62 25.01 -21.86
CA ARG A 135 5.35 24.23 -20.86
C ARG A 135 4.54 23.01 -20.45
N PHE A 136 4.91 21.84 -20.96
CA PHE A 136 4.36 20.58 -20.49
C PHE A 136 5.07 20.09 -19.23
N ARG A 137 4.33 19.41 -18.35
CA ARG A 137 4.82 18.84 -17.08
C ARG A 137 4.39 17.38 -16.89
N ILE A 138 5.05 16.67 -16.00
CA ILE A 138 4.73 15.29 -15.59
C ILE A 138 4.39 15.28 -14.11
N VAL A 139 3.28 14.66 -13.76
CA VAL A 139 3.00 14.19 -12.41
C VAL A 139 3.12 12.68 -12.43
N PHE A 140 4.15 12.15 -11.77
CA PHE A 140 4.38 10.72 -11.61
C PHE A 140 3.97 10.32 -10.20
N THR A 141 3.07 9.34 -10.08
CA THR A 141 2.58 8.89 -8.79
C THR A 141 2.74 7.40 -8.61
N SER A 142 2.90 7.01 -7.34
CA SER A 142 3.01 5.62 -6.94
C SER A 142 2.37 5.44 -5.55
N LYS A 143 2.07 4.20 -5.18
CA LYS A 143 1.36 3.87 -3.95
C LYS A 143 2.12 4.21 -2.65
N SER A 144 3.46 4.26 -2.71
CA SER A 144 4.31 4.53 -1.56
C SER A 144 5.56 5.32 -1.94
N MET A 145 6.09 6.03 -0.96
CA MET A 145 7.33 6.78 -1.09
C MET A 145 8.54 5.92 -1.52
N GLU A 146 8.67 4.68 -1.04
CA GLU A 146 9.78 3.79 -1.46
C GLU A 146 9.73 3.47 -2.96
N GLN A 147 8.53 3.40 -3.54
CA GLN A 147 8.38 3.21 -4.98
C GLN A 147 8.74 4.48 -5.76
N LEU A 148 8.44 5.66 -5.22
CA LEU A 148 8.85 6.93 -5.80
C LEU A 148 10.36 7.12 -5.75
N GLU A 149 11.01 6.77 -4.64
CA GLU A 149 12.47 6.77 -4.52
C GLU A 149 13.11 5.80 -5.53
N LYS A 150 12.50 4.63 -5.77
CA LYS A 150 12.93 3.72 -6.85
C LYS A 150 12.74 4.34 -8.22
N ALA A 151 11.61 4.99 -8.50
CA ALA A 151 11.37 5.68 -9.75
C ALA A 151 12.36 6.84 -9.97
N GLU A 152 12.73 7.56 -8.91
CA GLU A 152 13.77 8.60 -8.93
C GLU A 152 15.16 8.02 -9.23
N MET A 153 15.51 6.86 -8.65
CA MET A 153 16.75 6.17 -9.00
C MET A 153 16.74 5.77 -10.48
N THR A 154 15.62 5.21 -10.96
CA THR A 154 15.43 4.85 -12.36
C THR A 154 15.50 6.06 -13.30
N LEU A 155 15.05 7.25 -12.86
CA LEU A 155 15.15 8.48 -13.64
C LEU A 155 16.59 8.76 -14.08
N LYS A 156 17.59 8.46 -13.22
CA LYS A 156 19.02 8.65 -13.52
C LYS A 156 19.53 7.73 -14.63
N GLU A 157 18.85 6.61 -14.86
CA GLU A 157 19.18 5.64 -15.92
C GLU A 157 18.59 6.06 -17.28
N THR A 158 17.59 6.94 -17.28
CA THR A 158 16.95 7.40 -18.50
C THR A 158 17.87 8.35 -19.28
N ALA A 159 17.83 8.27 -20.62
CA ALA A 159 18.58 9.17 -21.49
C ALA A 159 18.06 10.63 -21.48
N TYR A 160 16.88 10.85 -20.91
CA TYR A 160 16.22 12.16 -20.85
C TYR A 160 16.17 12.62 -19.41
N GLN A 161 16.69 13.81 -19.12
CA GLN A 161 16.62 14.39 -17.77
C GLN A 161 15.66 15.59 -17.80
N PRO A 162 14.75 15.72 -16.82
CA PRO A 162 13.95 16.92 -16.66
C PRO A 162 14.87 18.10 -16.31
N ARG A 163 14.46 19.35 -16.59
CA ARG A 163 15.28 20.51 -16.19
C ARG A 163 15.34 20.60 -14.67
N ASN A 164 14.17 20.48 -14.06
CA ASN A 164 13.97 20.42 -12.62
C ASN A 164 12.95 19.32 -12.30
N TYR A 165 13.15 18.62 -11.18
CA TYR A 165 12.14 17.74 -10.63
C TYR A 165 11.98 17.97 -9.12
N ALA A 166 10.81 17.62 -8.60
CA ALA A 166 10.50 17.65 -7.18
C ALA A 166 9.85 16.33 -6.77
N MET A 167 10.03 15.92 -5.52
CA MET A 167 9.41 14.72 -4.99
C MET A 167 8.64 15.10 -3.73
N ILE A 168 7.31 15.15 -3.81
CA ILE A 168 6.35 15.50 -2.76
C ILE A 168 6.03 14.27 -1.91
N GLY A 169 6.46 14.29 -0.64
CA GLY A 169 6.16 13.23 0.34
C GLY A 169 5.81 13.80 1.71
N PHE A 170 5.48 12.93 2.67
CA PHE A 170 5.17 13.37 4.03
C PHE A 170 6.34 14.12 4.69
N LYS A 171 6.04 15.27 5.32
CA LYS A 171 7.02 16.13 6.02
C LYS A 171 7.90 15.38 7.02
N ARG A 172 7.37 14.33 7.67
CA ARG A 172 8.09 13.53 8.67
C ARG A 172 9.43 12.97 8.17
N ARG A 173 9.56 12.71 6.86
CA ARG A 173 10.81 12.19 6.27
C ARG A 173 11.85 13.27 5.97
N TYR A 174 11.42 14.51 5.80
CA TYR A 174 12.29 15.64 5.48
C TYR A 174 12.70 16.45 6.73
N ALA A 175 12.05 16.20 7.86
CA ALA A 175 12.46 16.74 9.15
C ALA A 175 13.78 16.08 9.59
N ASN A 176 14.87 16.85 9.58
CA ASN A 176 16.21 16.43 10.04
C ASN A 176 16.32 16.24 11.57
N THR A 177 15.23 15.94 12.27
CA THR A 177 15.24 15.71 13.73
C THR A 177 15.72 14.29 14.03
N LYS A 178 16.98 13.97 13.67
CA LYS A 178 17.65 12.73 14.09
C LYS A 178 18.17 12.79 15.54
N GLU A 179 18.07 13.93 16.23
CA GLU A 179 18.72 14.13 17.54
C GLU A 179 17.81 14.16 18.77
N GLU A 180 16.48 14.03 18.65
CA GLU A 180 15.60 14.10 19.84
C GLU A 180 14.64 12.91 19.92
N ASN A 181 14.84 12.11 20.97
CA ASN A 181 14.01 11.02 21.51
C ASN A 181 13.10 10.24 20.52
N PRO A 182 13.37 8.95 20.26
CA PRO A 182 12.57 8.10 19.38
C PRO A 182 11.28 7.60 20.05
N GLU A 183 10.52 8.46 20.73
CA GLU A 183 9.12 8.11 21.01
C GLU A 183 8.31 8.16 19.70
N PRO A 184 7.32 7.26 19.50
CA PRO A 184 6.54 7.23 18.28
C PRO A 184 5.81 8.57 18.06
N ALA A 185 6.38 9.38 17.18
CA ALA A 185 5.96 10.74 16.84
C ALA A 185 4.69 10.76 15.97
N GLN A 186 3.58 10.22 16.48
CA GLN A 186 2.27 10.36 15.84
C GLN A 186 1.71 11.80 15.95
N GLY A 187 2.24 12.63 16.86
CA GLY A 187 1.74 14.00 17.11
C GLY A 187 2.50 15.15 16.46
N PHE A 188 3.76 14.97 16.04
CA PHE A 188 4.61 16.10 15.65
C PHE A 188 4.30 16.66 14.25
N SER A 189 3.73 15.86 13.34
CA SER A 189 3.34 16.37 12.01
C SER A 189 2.12 17.28 12.08
N ALA A 190 1.22 17.07 13.04
CA ALA A 190 -0.02 17.84 13.18
C ALA A 190 0.25 19.29 13.59
N PHE A 191 1.14 19.50 14.56
CA PHE A 191 1.55 20.85 14.99
C PHE A 191 2.21 21.66 13.86
N GLN A 192 2.94 21.00 12.96
CA GLN A 192 3.61 21.65 11.83
C GLN A 192 2.67 21.90 10.64
N ASP A 193 1.68 21.03 10.41
CA ASP A 193 0.67 21.21 9.36
C ASP A 193 -0.29 22.38 9.70
N ASP A 194 -0.62 22.55 10.98
CA ASP A 194 -1.43 23.66 11.51
C ASP A 194 -0.70 25.03 11.38
N LEU A 195 0.62 25.05 11.61
CA LEU A 195 1.46 26.24 11.40
C LEU A 195 1.54 26.67 9.93
N ASP A 196 1.56 25.73 8.99
CA ASP A 196 1.71 26.05 7.56
C ASP A 196 0.40 26.54 6.91
N GLN A 197 -0.78 26.07 7.38
CA GLN A 197 -2.07 26.62 6.96
C GLN A 197 -2.29 28.06 7.45
N GLN A 198 -1.62 28.46 8.54
CA GLN A 198 -1.71 29.82 9.09
C GLN A 198 -1.07 30.88 8.17
N TYR A 199 -0.20 30.49 7.23
CA TYR A 199 0.59 31.43 6.42
C TYR A 199 0.42 31.29 4.89
N SER A 200 -0.42 30.36 4.40
CA SER A 200 -0.59 30.14 2.95
C SER A 200 -1.70 30.94 2.28
N ASP A 201 -2.64 31.50 3.05
CA ASP A 201 -3.93 31.95 2.50
C ASP A 201 -4.09 33.48 2.37
N ASP A 202 -3.08 34.29 2.70
CA ASP A 202 -3.21 35.76 2.68
C ASP A 202 -2.07 36.46 1.91
N GLU A 203 -2.27 36.72 0.61
CA GLU A 203 -1.32 37.43 -0.27
C GLU A 203 -1.21 38.95 0.03
N SER A 204 -1.87 39.48 1.07
CA SER A 204 -1.97 40.93 1.30
C SER A 204 -1.19 41.51 2.49
N LEU A 205 -0.47 40.70 3.27
CA LEU A 205 0.05 41.09 4.60
C LEU A 205 1.59 41.05 4.77
N ASP A 206 2.37 41.22 3.71
CA ASP A 206 3.79 40.81 3.75
C ASP A 206 4.82 41.86 4.25
N GLN A 207 4.40 43.05 4.70
CA GLN A 207 5.35 44.10 5.17
C GLN A 207 5.03 44.76 6.52
N VAL A 208 3.76 44.76 6.96
CA VAL A 208 3.36 45.42 8.22
C VAL A 208 3.55 44.48 9.42
N ASP A 209 3.25 43.18 9.27
CA ASP A 209 3.31 42.21 10.37
C ASP A 209 4.73 41.75 10.72
N LYS A 210 5.68 41.79 9.78
CA LYS A 210 7.08 41.48 10.08
C LYS A 210 7.68 42.50 11.05
N ARG A 211 7.30 43.78 10.88
CA ARG A 211 7.78 44.87 11.74
C ARG A 211 7.10 44.84 13.11
N GLU A 212 5.80 44.54 13.16
CA GLU A 212 5.09 44.34 14.41
C GLU A 212 5.60 43.11 15.18
N ALA A 213 5.96 42.02 14.51
CA ALA A 213 6.58 40.85 15.15
C ALA A 213 7.97 41.19 15.74
N TYR A 214 8.80 41.96 15.02
CA TYR A 214 10.09 42.45 15.53
C TYR A 214 9.90 43.41 16.72
N ASP A 215 8.95 44.34 16.65
CA ASP A 215 8.65 45.27 17.75
C ASP A 215 8.10 44.53 18.98
N LEU A 216 7.29 43.47 18.79
CA LEU A 216 6.81 42.61 19.88
C LEU A 216 7.97 41.87 20.57
N ILE A 217 8.89 41.28 19.79
CA ILE A 217 10.09 40.62 20.32
C ILE A 217 10.92 41.65 21.10
N LEU A 218 11.17 42.83 20.55
CA LEU A 218 11.94 43.88 21.21
C LEU A 218 11.24 44.45 22.46
N SER A 219 9.93 44.26 22.62
CA SER A 219 9.17 44.69 23.80
C SER A 219 9.20 43.69 24.97
N GLY A 220 9.70 42.46 24.75
CA GLY A 220 9.76 41.41 25.78
C GLY A 220 10.58 41.81 27.02
N PRO A 221 10.13 41.46 28.25
CA PRO A 221 10.74 41.91 29.50
C PRO A 221 12.12 41.28 29.78
N ASN A 222 12.47 40.19 29.10
CA ASN A 222 13.67 39.39 29.38
C ASN A 222 14.81 39.53 28.36
N ILE A 223 14.69 40.45 27.40
CA ILE A 223 15.71 40.63 26.36
C ILE A 223 16.67 41.74 26.79
N SER A 224 17.96 41.42 26.84
CA SER A 224 18.96 42.37 27.30
C SER A 224 19.09 43.53 26.30
N LYS A 225 19.58 44.69 26.76
CA LYS A 225 19.79 45.85 25.86
C LYS A 225 20.77 45.54 24.71
N ALA A 226 21.70 44.62 24.91
CA ALA A 226 22.64 44.19 23.88
C ALA A 226 21.92 43.37 22.80
N ASP A 227 21.07 42.42 23.21
CA ASP A 227 20.29 41.58 22.28
C ASP A 227 19.27 42.41 21.51
N LYS A 228 18.66 43.43 22.14
CA LYS A 228 17.76 44.38 21.43
C LYS A 228 18.50 45.19 20.37
N GLN A 229 19.78 45.48 20.58
CA GLN A 229 20.59 46.24 19.64
C GLN A 229 21.11 45.35 18.51
N GLU A 230 21.48 44.10 18.80
CA GLU A 230 21.86 43.08 17.82
C GLU A 230 20.68 42.74 16.88
N LEU A 231 19.48 42.51 17.42
CA LEU A 231 18.26 42.26 16.63
C LEU A 231 17.87 43.45 15.73
N ARG A 232 18.09 44.70 16.19
CA ARG A 232 17.88 45.91 15.36
C ARG A 232 18.93 46.07 14.27
N GLU A 233 20.17 45.64 14.52
CA GLU A 233 21.23 45.61 13.52
C GLU A 233 21.00 44.49 12.49
N GLU A 234 20.40 43.37 12.89
CA GLU A 234 19.98 42.28 11.99
C GLU A 234 18.75 42.65 11.15
N GLU A 235 17.72 43.27 11.73
CA GLU A 235 16.56 43.81 10.97
C GLU A 235 17.06 44.79 9.88
N LYS A 236 18.02 45.65 10.24
CA LYS A 236 18.64 46.61 9.31
C LYS A 236 19.47 45.93 8.22
N LYS A 237 20.21 44.87 8.57
CA LYS A 237 20.95 44.05 7.60
C LYS A 237 20.00 43.30 6.67
N GLU A 238 18.87 42.77 7.15
CA GLU A 238 17.86 42.02 6.38
C GLU A 238 17.13 42.91 5.37
N PHE A 239 16.87 44.19 5.71
CA PHE A 239 16.34 45.20 4.78
C PHE A 239 17.36 45.65 3.73
N ASP A 240 18.65 45.64 4.06
CA ASP A 240 19.74 45.95 3.13
C ASP A 240 20.18 44.72 2.28
N TYR A 241 19.69 43.50 2.59
CA TYR A 241 20.08 42.22 1.96
C TYR A 241 19.17 41.82 0.76
N GLN A 242 19.05 42.69 -0.25
CA GLN A 242 18.52 42.28 -1.57
C GLN A 242 19.58 42.03 -2.65
N GLU A 243 20.88 42.07 -2.32
CA GLU A 243 21.93 41.65 -3.27
C GLU A 243 22.92 40.66 -2.66
N GLY A 244 22.66 39.38 -2.97
CA GLY A 244 23.58 38.24 -3.11
C GLY A 244 24.84 38.16 -2.25
N GLN A 245 24.81 37.27 -1.24
CA GLN A 245 25.79 36.20 -1.01
C GLN A 245 25.32 35.24 0.11
N THR A 246 25.82 34.00 0.13
CA THR A 246 25.45 32.94 1.10
C THR A 246 26.31 32.99 2.38
N PRO A 247 25.77 32.71 3.59
CA PRO A 247 26.57 32.72 4.81
C PRO A 247 27.22 31.37 5.12
N THR A 248 28.46 31.43 5.61
CA THR A 248 29.18 30.36 6.30
C THR A 248 29.12 30.54 7.82
N ASN A 249 28.80 29.44 8.51
CA ASN A 249 29.05 29.11 9.92
C ASN A 249 28.70 30.15 11.01
N ILE A 250 27.65 29.85 11.77
CA ILE A 250 27.48 30.30 13.15
C ILE A 250 27.19 29.05 14.00
N GLN A 251 28.06 28.78 14.98
CA GLN A 251 27.85 27.81 16.06
C GLN A 251 27.45 28.57 17.33
N GLY A 252 26.38 28.15 17.99
CA GLY A 252 26.19 28.47 19.42
C GLY A 252 24.76 28.75 19.90
N LYS A 253 23.91 27.72 19.94
CA LYS A 253 22.93 27.41 20.99
C LYS A 253 22.20 28.58 21.71
N ILE A 254 21.04 28.97 21.17
CA ILE A 254 19.79 29.21 21.93
C ILE A 254 18.66 28.58 21.09
N ARG A 255 17.82 27.75 21.70
CA ARG A 255 16.71 27.05 21.03
C ARG A 255 15.45 27.90 21.09
N THR A 256 14.96 28.39 19.96
CA THR A 256 13.65 29.07 19.80
C THR A 256 13.28 29.16 18.31
N GLN A 257 12.10 29.71 17.99
CA GLN A 257 11.46 30.05 16.69
C GLN A 257 12.27 30.00 15.38
N GLU A 258 13.58 30.22 15.38
CA GLU A 258 14.48 30.03 14.24
C GLU A 258 14.44 28.61 13.64
N SER A 259 14.36 27.55 14.45
CA SER A 259 14.24 26.18 13.90
C SER A 259 12.91 25.95 13.20
N ILE A 260 11.84 26.61 13.66
CA ILE A 260 10.52 26.59 13.03
C ILE A 260 10.56 27.43 11.75
N LYS A 261 11.18 28.62 11.78
CA LYS A 261 11.42 29.50 10.62
C LYS A 261 12.24 28.80 9.54
N GLU A 262 13.30 28.07 9.90
CA GLU A 262 14.14 27.33 8.95
C GLU A 262 13.39 26.13 8.34
N SER A 263 12.56 25.45 9.13
CA SER A 263 11.68 24.37 8.65
C SER A 263 10.60 24.90 7.69
N LEU A 264 9.91 25.98 8.05
CA LEU A 264 8.93 26.69 7.21
C LEU A 264 9.57 27.19 5.92
N LEU A 265 10.73 27.84 6.00
CA LEU A 265 11.45 28.34 4.83
C LEU A 265 11.88 27.19 3.91
N LYS A 266 12.26 26.04 4.46
CA LYS A 266 12.51 24.81 3.68
C LYS A 266 11.24 24.31 3.01
N SER A 267 10.10 24.27 3.72
CA SER A 267 8.79 23.88 3.16
C SER A 267 8.32 24.81 2.04
N ILE A 268 8.40 26.13 2.24
CA ILE A 268 8.03 27.14 1.24
C ILE A 268 8.93 27.03 0.00
N ASN A 269 10.25 26.95 0.20
CA ASN A 269 11.19 26.77 -0.90
C ASN A 269 10.94 25.45 -1.65
N TYR A 270 10.51 24.42 -0.95
CA TYR A 270 10.18 23.13 -1.55
C TYR A 270 8.89 23.19 -2.39
N MET A 271 7.83 23.83 -1.90
CA MET A 271 6.59 24.04 -2.67
C MET A 271 6.85 24.91 -3.90
N LYS A 272 7.66 25.96 -3.76
CA LYS A 272 8.12 26.77 -4.90
C LYS A 272 8.91 25.96 -5.92
N ARG A 273 9.82 25.09 -5.47
CA ARG A 273 10.53 24.18 -6.38
C ARG A 273 9.58 23.21 -7.07
N ALA A 274 8.57 22.71 -6.37
CA ALA A 274 7.56 21.83 -6.96
C ALA A 274 6.68 22.56 -7.99
N SER A 275 6.28 23.81 -7.73
CA SER A 275 5.54 24.63 -8.70
C SER A 275 6.38 25.04 -9.91
N GLU A 276 7.70 24.99 -9.80
CA GLU A 276 8.67 25.21 -10.88
C GLU A 276 9.23 23.92 -11.50
N ALA A 277 8.79 22.73 -11.07
CA ALA A 277 9.31 21.45 -11.56
C ALA A 277 8.67 21.04 -12.89
N ASP A 278 9.44 20.37 -13.76
CA ASP A 278 8.93 19.74 -14.98
C ASP A 278 8.42 18.32 -14.71
N LEU A 279 8.94 17.67 -13.66
CA LEU A 279 8.54 16.35 -13.18
C LEU A 279 8.30 16.40 -11.68
N ILE A 280 7.12 15.96 -11.25
CA ILE A 280 6.74 15.90 -9.84
C ILE A 280 6.45 14.45 -9.48
N PHE A 281 7.24 13.88 -8.57
CA PHE A 281 6.94 12.61 -7.91
C PHE A 281 6.02 12.87 -6.73
N MET A 282 4.94 12.11 -6.56
CA MET A 282 4.11 12.19 -5.35
C MET A 282 3.36 10.91 -5.06
N GLU A 283 3.02 10.68 -3.79
CA GLU A 283 2.19 9.53 -3.43
C GLU A 283 0.77 9.71 -3.96
N GLU A 284 0.12 8.61 -4.35
CA GLU A 284 -1.25 8.62 -4.89
C GLU A 284 -2.26 9.30 -3.96
N ILE A 285 -2.02 9.26 -2.65
CA ILE A 285 -2.87 9.93 -1.65
C ILE A 285 -2.96 11.45 -1.91
N ASN A 286 -1.89 12.07 -2.42
CA ASN A 286 -1.87 13.50 -2.73
C ASN A 286 -2.69 13.84 -3.97
N LEU A 287 -2.91 12.87 -4.88
CA LEU A 287 -3.83 13.06 -6.00
C LEU A 287 -5.29 13.16 -5.55
N THR A 288 -5.63 12.66 -4.36
CA THR A 288 -7.02 12.69 -3.87
C THR A 288 -7.57 14.13 -3.72
N ASN A 289 -6.66 15.11 -3.65
CA ASN A 289 -6.97 16.53 -3.65
C ASN A 289 -6.39 17.23 -4.91
N ILE A 290 -7.06 17.12 -6.05
CA ILE A 290 -6.58 17.75 -7.30
C ILE A 290 -6.47 19.29 -7.19
N ASN A 291 -7.22 19.92 -6.29
CA ASN A 291 -7.09 21.36 -6.06
C ASN A 291 -5.71 21.71 -5.49
N PHE A 292 -5.07 20.83 -4.71
CA PHE A 292 -3.67 21.02 -4.31
C PHE A 292 -2.75 21.16 -5.53
N LEU A 293 -2.98 20.37 -6.59
CA LEU A 293 -2.20 20.47 -7.83
C LEU A 293 -2.43 21.78 -8.57
N LYS A 294 -3.69 22.23 -8.65
CA LYS A 294 -4.06 23.46 -9.37
C LYS A 294 -3.65 24.70 -8.60
N ASP A 295 -4.04 24.78 -7.34
CA ASP A 295 -4.01 26.00 -6.54
C ASP A 295 -2.63 26.17 -5.90
N GLN A 296 -2.07 25.11 -5.32
CA GLN A 296 -0.79 25.21 -4.58
C GLN A 296 0.43 25.00 -5.48
N LEU A 297 0.32 24.19 -6.52
CA LEU A 297 1.43 23.94 -7.47
C LEU A 297 1.30 24.73 -8.78
N GLY A 298 0.18 25.44 -9.00
CA GLY A 298 -0.05 26.21 -10.23
C GLY A 298 -0.10 25.34 -11.48
N LEU A 299 -0.47 24.05 -11.37
CA LEU A 299 -0.45 23.14 -12.51
C LEU A 299 -1.62 23.39 -13.46
N ASN A 300 -1.29 23.73 -14.71
CA ASN A 300 -2.26 23.64 -15.80
C ASN A 300 -2.42 22.17 -16.21
N LEU A 301 -3.51 21.55 -15.75
CA LEU A 301 -3.78 20.14 -16.01
C LEU A 301 -3.81 19.82 -17.51
N SER A 302 -4.32 20.71 -18.37
CA SER A 302 -4.40 20.47 -19.82
C SER A 302 -3.04 20.31 -20.49
N ASN A 303 -1.97 20.73 -19.80
CA ASN A 303 -0.58 20.65 -20.23
C ASN A 303 0.24 19.75 -19.30
N THR A 304 -0.43 18.88 -18.53
CA THR A 304 0.21 17.97 -17.58
C THR A 304 -0.09 16.53 -17.96
N LEU A 305 0.94 15.70 -18.06
CA LEU A 305 0.84 14.25 -18.14
C LEU A 305 0.70 13.67 -16.73
N LEU A 306 -0.30 12.83 -16.50
CA LEU A 306 -0.42 12.05 -15.28
C LEU A 306 0.00 10.61 -15.53
N ILE A 307 0.96 10.12 -14.76
CA ILE A 307 1.43 8.74 -14.78
C ILE A 307 1.21 8.16 -13.39
N MET A 308 0.43 7.10 -13.29
CA MET A 308 0.18 6.40 -12.03
C MET A 308 0.73 4.98 -12.12
N ASP A 309 1.79 4.66 -11.38
CA ASP A 309 2.39 3.33 -11.31
C ASP A 309 1.88 2.58 -10.07
N ASN A 310 1.58 1.29 -10.21
CA ASN A 310 0.96 0.44 -9.19
C ASN A 310 -0.39 0.97 -8.65
N CYS A 311 -1.23 1.48 -9.56
CA CYS A 311 -2.47 2.19 -9.22
C CYS A 311 -3.74 1.31 -9.17
N GLU A 312 -3.58 0.00 -9.04
CA GLU A 312 -4.71 -0.94 -8.89
C GLU A 312 -5.63 -0.67 -7.72
N ASP A 313 -5.07 -0.12 -6.65
CA ASP A 313 -5.77 0.13 -5.38
C ASP A 313 -6.16 1.61 -5.24
N PHE A 314 -5.90 2.42 -6.26
CA PHE A 314 -6.18 3.87 -6.21
C PHE A 314 -7.66 4.14 -5.87
N GLY A 315 -8.58 3.33 -6.40
CA GLY A 315 -10.01 3.46 -6.10
C GLY A 315 -10.33 3.26 -4.61
N ASN A 316 -9.74 2.24 -3.99
CA ASN A 316 -9.91 1.99 -2.56
C ASN A 316 -9.24 3.10 -1.72
N ARG A 317 -8.06 3.59 -2.13
CA ARG A 317 -7.39 4.71 -1.44
C ARG A 317 -8.17 6.01 -1.48
N VAL A 318 -8.80 6.32 -2.61
CA VAL A 318 -9.68 7.49 -2.72
C VAL A 318 -10.89 7.33 -1.79
N GLU A 319 -11.45 6.12 -1.70
CA GLU A 319 -12.52 5.80 -0.76
C GLU A 319 -12.05 5.94 0.70
N GLU A 320 -10.90 5.38 1.08
CA GLU A 320 -10.30 5.52 2.41
C GLU A 320 -10.06 6.98 2.79
N GLN A 321 -9.58 7.81 1.86
CA GLN A 321 -9.39 9.24 2.11
C GLN A 321 -10.70 9.98 2.38
N ARG A 322 -11.82 9.47 1.89
CA ARG A 322 -13.16 10.05 2.10
C ARG A 322 -13.89 9.44 3.27
N THR A 323 -13.50 8.26 3.71
CA THR A 323 -13.98 7.67 4.96
C THR A 323 -13.47 8.50 6.14
N ALA A 324 -14.35 8.81 7.07
CA ALA A 324 -13.99 9.35 8.37
C ALA A 324 -14.82 8.67 9.43
N GLU A 325 -14.24 8.55 10.61
CA GLU A 325 -14.82 7.82 11.71
C GLU A 325 -14.63 8.63 12.99
N ILE A 326 -15.68 8.63 13.80
CA ILE A 326 -15.66 9.18 15.15
C ILE A 326 -16.24 8.15 16.11
N THR A 327 -15.65 8.04 17.29
CA THR A 327 -16.16 7.15 18.34
C THR A 327 -16.85 7.96 19.44
N SER A 328 -17.80 7.34 20.15
CA SER A 328 -18.42 7.92 21.36
C SER A 328 -17.37 8.44 22.34
N TYR A 329 -16.23 7.75 22.48
CA TYR A 329 -15.12 8.17 23.33
C TYR A 329 -14.55 9.54 22.91
N GLN A 330 -14.29 9.74 21.61
CA GLN A 330 -13.74 11.00 21.10
C GLN A 330 -14.72 12.16 21.29
N VAL A 331 -16.02 11.91 21.04
CA VAL A 331 -17.08 12.90 21.22
C VAL A 331 -17.20 13.29 22.70
N ASN A 332 -17.31 12.29 23.59
CA ASN A 332 -17.41 12.51 25.03
C ASN A 332 -16.17 13.18 25.62
N TYR A 333 -14.98 12.83 25.11
CA TYR A 333 -13.74 13.46 25.52
C TYR A 333 -13.74 14.96 25.21
N LEU A 334 -14.04 15.36 23.96
CA LEU A 334 -14.12 16.78 23.61
C LEU A 334 -15.25 17.48 24.35
N LEU A 335 -16.40 16.83 24.51
CA LEU A 335 -17.55 17.41 25.21
C LEU A 335 -17.22 17.70 26.68
N GLY A 336 -16.60 16.74 27.37
CA GLY A 336 -16.13 16.90 28.74
C GLY A 336 -15.10 18.02 28.86
N TYR A 337 -14.16 18.09 27.91
CA TYR A 337 -13.14 19.12 27.85
C TYR A 337 -13.72 20.54 27.72
N PHE A 338 -14.62 20.75 26.76
CA PHE A 338 -15.23 22.07 26.55
C PHE A 338 -16.14 22.46 27.72
N LYS A 339 -16.89 21.51 28.30
CA LYS A 339 -17.72 21.75 29.50
C LYS A 339 -16.88 22.11 30.73
N SER A 340 -15.77 21.42 30.98
CA SER A 340 -14.90 21.74 32.11
C SER A 340 -14.25 23.11 31.94
N THR A 341 -13.87 23.46 30.71
CA THR A 341 -13.26 24.77 30.40
C THR A 341 -14.26 25.91 30.64
N LEU A 342 -15.49 25.78 30.14
CA LEU A 342 -16.57 26.75 30.41
C LEU A 342 -16.95 26.82 31.90
N THR A 343 -16.97 25.69 32.60
CA THR A 343 -17.32 25.66 34.03
C THR A 343 -16.23 26.30 34.88
N ALA A 344 -14.95 26.07 34.56
CA ALA A 344 -13.83 26.74 35.23
C ALA A 344 -13.90 28.26 35.05
N GLU A 345 -14.26 28.74 33.86
CA GLU A 345 -14.47 30.16 33.57
C GLU A 345 -15.64 30.77 34.38
N LEU A 346 -16.70 29.98 34.60
CA LEU A 346 -17.91 30.42 35.33
C LEU A 346 -17.85 30.24 36.85
N SER A 347 -16.91 29.45 37.39
CA SER A 347 -16.86 29.07 38.81
C SER A 347 -15.72 29.68 39.63
N LEU A 348 -14.85 30.48 39.01
CA LEU A 348 -13.83 31.25 39.74
C LEU A 348 -14.50 32.32 40.62
N SER A 349 -14.20 32.28 41.92
CA SER A 349 -14.66 33.29 42.87
C SER A 349 -14.04 34.65 42.56
N GLU A 350 -14.77 35.75 42.76
CA GLU A 350 -14.34 37.13 42.45
C GLU A 350 -12.98 37.49 43.11
N SER A 351 -12.60 36.80 44.20
CA SER A 351 -11.33 36.97 44.91
C SER A 351 -10.16 36.14 44.37
N GLU A 352 -10.39 34.94 43.85
CA GLU A 352 -9.34 34.13 43.18
C GLU A 352 -9.11 34.65 41.76
N PHE A 353 -10.18 35.16 41.14
CA PHE A 353 -10.16 35.81 39.84
C PHE A 353 -9.21 37.02 39.81
N GLN A 354 -9.09 37.84 40.87
CA GLN A 354 -8.20 39.02 40.86
C GLN A 354 -6.70 38.71 40.95
N ALA A 355 -6.31 37.58 41.55
CA ALA A 355 -4.90 37.21 41.70
C ALA A 355 -4.36 36.52 40.43
N GLU A 356 -5.21 35.76 39.73
CA GLU A 356 -4.90 35.11 38.46
C GLU A 356 -5.30 35.96 37.23
N GLN A 357 -6.06 37.04 37.41
CA GLN A 357 -6.59 37.93 36.37
C GLN A 357 -5.53 38.52 35.44
N SER A 358 -4.35 38.87 35.95
CA SER A 358 -3.30 39.49 35.15
C SER A 358 -2.80 38.55 34.05
N ASP A 359 -2.68 37.26 34.37
CA ASP A 359 -2.09 36.27 33.48
C ASP A 359 -3.20 35.55 32.66
N LEU A 360 -4.37 35.30 33.25
CA LEU A 360 -5.51 34.67 32.57
C LEU A 360 -6.35 35.62 31.70
N GLN A 361 -6.50 36.91 32.04
CA GLN A 361 -7.16 37.88 31.13
C GLN A 361 -6.32 38.21 29.89
N GLN A 362 -4.99 38.06 29.97
CA GLN A 362 -4.14 38.13 28.78
C GLN A 362 -4.25 36.87 27.91
N LEU A 363 -4.59 35.71 28.50
CA LEU A 363 -4.66 34.43 27.79
C LEU A 363 -6.04 34.06 27.23
N LEU A 364 -7.14 34.47 27.86
CA LEU A 364 -8.51 34.01 27.50
C LEU A 364 -9.48 35.16 27.23
N ASN A 365 -9.03 36.29 26.67
CA ASN A 365 -9.89 37.37 26.21
C ASN A 365 -10.75 36.96 24.98
N LEU A 366 -11.50 35.85 25.12
CA LEU A 366 -12.42 35.36 24.12
C LEU A 366 -13.53 36.38 23.98
N ASN A 367 -13.64 36.97 22.80
CA ASN A 367 -14.69 37.92 22.52
C ASN A 367 -16.07 37.21 22.53
N GLN A 368 -17.16 37.97 22.64
CA GLN A 368 -18.51 37.40 22.67
C GLN A 368 -18.84 36.54 21.44
N GLN A 369 -18.17 36.74 20.30
CA GLN A 369 -18.36 35.91 19.10
C GLN A 369 -17.69 34.55 19.25
N GLU A 370 -16.51 34.50 19.88
CA GLU A 370 -15.76 33.27 20.16
C GLU A 370 -16.48 32.39 21.18
N GLN A 371 -16.95 32.97 22.28
CA GLN A 371 -17.79 32.25 23.26
C GLN A 371 -19.06 31.69 22.60
N LYS A 372 -19.69 32.48 21.72
CA LYS A 372 -20.85 32.03 20.95
C LYS A 372 -20.52 30.85 20.02
N LEU A 373 -19.36 30.88 19.35
CA LEU A 373 -18.89 29.77 18.51
C LEU A 373 -18.63 28.50 19.33
N ILE A 374 -18.03 28.63 20.52
CA ILE A 374 -17.79 27.49 21.41
C ILE A 374 -19.12 26.86 21.85
N ILE A 375 -20.11 27.67 22.25
CA ILE A 375 -21.43 27.18 22.68
C ILE A 375 -22.16 26.47 21.52
N GLU A 376 -22.14 27.05 20.33
CA GLU A 376 -22.74 26.44 19.14
C GLU A 376 -22.02 25.11 18.79
N PHE A 377 -20.69 25.03 18.95
CA PHE A 377 -19.93 23.79 18.72
C PHE A 377 -20.21 22.71 19.77
N ILE A 378 -20.30 23.08 21.05
CA ILE A 378 -20.72 22.16 22.13
C ILE A 378 -22.10 21.59 21.83
N THR A 379 -23.01 22.42 21.33
CA THR A 379 -24.34 21.94 20.92
C THR A 379 -24.22 20.87 19.84
N VAL A 380 -23.37 21.08 18.82
CA VAL A 380 -23.12 20.07 17.79
C VAL A 380 -22.56 18.78 18.40
N LEU A 381 -21.62 18.86 19.33
CA LEU A 381 -21.08 17.69 20.03
C LEU A 381 -22.13 16.96 20.86
N GLU A 382 -23.00 17.67 21.58
CA GLU A 382 -24.10 17.06 22.33
C GLU A 382 -25.12 16.40 21.41
N VAL A 383 -25.40 16.99 20.25
CA VAL A 383 -26.28 16.36 19.24
C VAL A 383 -25.62 15.10 18.68
N LEU A 384 -24.31 15.10 18.43
CA LEU A 384 -23.59 13.90 18.00
C LEU A 384 -23.60 12.81 19.07
N ASP A 385 -23.38 13.17 20.34
CA ASP A 385 -23.41 12.23 21.47
C ASP A 385 -24.81 11.62 21.66
N ASP A 386 -25.86 12.43 21.58
CA ASP A 386 -27.25 11.94 21.59
C ASP A 386 -27.50 11.01 20.40
N LEU A 387 -27.05 11.37 19.20
CA LEU A 387 -27.23 10.53 18.00
C LEU A 387 -26.50 9.20 18.13
N ILE A 388 -25.30 9.18 18.72
CA ILE A 388 -24.53 7.96 18.96
C ILE A 388 -25.20 7.10 20.04
N SER A 389 -25.65 7.71 21.13
CA SER A 389 -26.22 7.02 22.29
C SER A 389 -27.64 6.48 22.04
N ASP A 390 -28.47 7.26 21.34
CA ASP A 390 -29.88 6.95 21.09
C ASP A 390 -30.11 6.35 19.70
N PHE A 391 -29.08 5.92 18.97
CA PHE A 391 -29.22 5.50 17.57
C PHE A 391 -30.28 4.40 17.35
N ASN A 392 -30.44 3.50 18.32
CA ASN A 392 -31.46 2.44 18.31
C ASN A 392 -32.91 2.96 18.40
N SER A 393 -33.12 4.20 18.84
CA SER A 393 -34.45 4.83 18.98
C SER A 393 -34.89 5.61 17.74
N TYR A 394 -33.97 5.90 16.81
CA TYR A 394 -34.29 6.68 15.62
C TYR A 394 -34.94 5.82 14.54
N ASN A 395 -36.21 6.11 14.24
CA ASN A 395 -36.95 5.61 13.08
C ASN A 395 -36.44 6.25 11.78
N PHE A 396 -35.18 6.01 11.41
CA PHE A 396 -34.72 6.38 10.08
C PHE A 396 -35.38 5.50 9.01
N MET A 397 -35.44 5.98 7.78
CA MET A 397 -35.79 5.15 6.62
C MET A 397 -34.58 4.26 6.35
N LEU A 398 -34.48 3.21 7.15
CA LEU A 398 -33.34 2.34 7.25
C LEU A 398 -33.17 1.56 5.95
N MET A 399 -31.95 1.58 5.41
CA MET A 399 -31.46 0.41 4.70
C MET A 399 -31.17 -0.64 5.76
N THR A 400 -32.21 -1.27 6.34
CA THR A 400 -32.01 -2.44 7.20
C THR A 400 -31.57 -3.57 6.28
N ASP A 401 -30.29 -3.91 6.33
CA ASP A 401 -29.83 -5.20 5.85
C ASP A 401 -29.45 -5.99 7.10
N GLU A 402 -30.23 -7.03 7.38
CA GLU A 402 -29.78 -8.07 8.29
C GLU A 402 -28.60 -8.76 7.60
N ASN A 403 -27.42 -8.70 8.21
CA ASN A 403 -26.34 -9.54 7.73
C ASN A 403 -26.73 -11.02 7.91
N GLU A 404 -25.96 -11.92 7.30
CA GLU A 404 -26.26 -13.36 7.38
C GLU A 404 -26.14 -13.91 8.82
N GLU A 405 -25.64 -13.11 9.78
CA GLU A 405 -25.55 -13.40 11.22
C GLU A 405 -26.67 -12.73 12.04
N GLY A 406 -27.63 -12.05 11.40
CA GLY A 406 -28.75 -11.36 12.05
C GLY A 406 -28.39 -10.00 12.68
N GLN A 407 -27.19 -9.46 12.45
CA GLN A 407 -26.87 -8.09 12.84
C GLN A 407 -27.51 -7.12 11.85
N VAL A 408 -28.33 -6.21 12.38
CA VAL A 408 -28.95 -5.14 11.60
C VAL A 408 -27.98 -3.98 11.52
N TYR A 409 -27.52 -3.66 10.32
CA TYR A 409 -26.77 -2.42 10.11
C TYR A 409 -27.73 -1.28 9.82
N LEU A 410 -27.54 -0.18 10.55
CA LEU A 410 -28.35 1.01 10.44
C LEU A 410 -27.51 2.08 9.69
N GLY A 411 -27.80 2.26 8.40
CA GLY A 411 -27.17 3.27 7.55
C GLY A 411 -28.12 4.42 7.22
N VAL A 412 -27.66 5.66 7.36
CA VAL A 412 -28.41 6.88 7.02
C VAL A 412 -27.67 7.64 5.92
N ARG A 413 -28.37 8.10 4.88
CA ARG A 413 -27.74 8.96 3.86
C ARG A 413 -27.16 10.21 4.51
N CYS A 414 -25.94 10.60 4.14
CA CYS A 414 -25.24 11.74 4.73
C CYS A 414 -26.09 13.02 4.75
N ARG A 415 -26.88 13.26 3.69
CA ARG A 415 -27.83 14.38 3.63
C ARG A 415 -28.87 14.34 4.75
N CYS A 416 -29.56 13.22 4.93
CA CYS A 416 -30.57 13.07 5.97
C CYS A 416 -29.93 13.25 7.36
N PHE A 417 -28.78 12.59 7.58
CA PHE A 417 -28.02 12.74 8.81
C PHE A 417 -27.66 14.20 9.11
N THR A 418 -27.26 14.96 8.09
CA THR A 418 -26.94 16.39 8.20
C THR A 418 -28.19 17.22 8.51
N ASP A 419 -29.28 16.99 7.78
CA ASP A 419 -30.56 17.67 8.00
C ASP A 419 -31.08 17.43 9.43
N ASP A 420 -30.86 16.23 9.98
CA ASP A 420 -31.24 15.88 11.35
C ASP A 420 -30.33 16.52 12.39
N ILE A 421 -29.01 16.55 12.19
CA ILE A 421 -28.09 17.32 13.05
C ILE A 421 -28.54 18.77 13.13
N MET A 422 -28.87 19.38 11.99
CA MET A 422 -29.30 20.78 11.90
C MET A 422 -30.64 20.99 12.62
N LYS A 423 -31.59 20.09 12.42
CA LYS A 423 -32.90 20.14 13.06
C LYS A 423 -32.79 19.99 14.58
N GLN A 424 -32.03 19.02 15.07
CA GLN A 424 -31.84 18.80 16.51
C GLN A 424 -31.07 19.95 17.16
N SER A 425 -30.04 20.44 16.48
CA SER A 425 -29.29 21.62 16.90
C SER A 425 -30.19 22.86 17.03
N LYS A 426 -31.11 23.06 16.07
CA LYS A 426 -32.10 24.13 16.11
C LYS A 426 -33.09 23.97 17.26
N LEU A 427 -33.52 22.75 17.54
CA LEU A 427 -34.41 22.47 18.67
C LEU A 427 -33.73 22.78 20.01
N LYS A 428 -32.44 22.46 20.16
CA LYS A 428 -31.68 22.76 21.38
C LYS A 428 -31.37 24.25 21.57
N THR A 429 -31.02 24.97 20.50
CA THR A 429 -30.53 26.36 20.59
C THR A 429 -31.56 27.43 20.24
N GLY A 430 -32.66 27.05 19.59
CA GLY A 430 -33.62 27.96 18.97
C GLY A 430 -33.09 28.67 17.71
N LYS A 431 -31.92 28.32 17.19
CA LYS A 431 -31.27 28.96 16.03
C LYS A 431 -30.77 27.94 15.02
N ASP A 432 -30.74 28.32 13.75
CA ASP A 432 -30.09 27.51 12.72
C ASP A 432 -28.57 27.57 12.92
N ILE A 433 -27.95 26.43 13.24
CA ILE A 433 -26.48 26.33 13.31
C ILE A 433 -25.96 26.28 11.87
N ASN A 434 -24.93 27.05 11.55
CA ASN A 434 -24.28 26.97 10.24
C ASN A 434 -23.08 26.01 10.32
N PHE A 435 -22.96 25.04 9.42
CA PHE A 435 -21.78 24.16 9.32
C PHE A 435 -20.45 24.90 9.05
N ASP A 436 -20.50 26.19 8.65
CA ASP A 436 -19.32 27.08 8.66
C ASP A 436 -18.71 27.26 10.05
N ILE A 437 -19.43 26.90 11.12
CA ILE A 437 -18.91 26.91 12.48
C ILE A 437 -17.63 26.10 12.63
N LEU A 438 -17.45 25.03 11.85
CA LEU A 438 -16.26 24.19 11.92
C LEU A 438 -15.04 24.89 11.39
N ASN A 439 -15.20 25.64 10.29
CA ASN A 439 -14.13 26.46 9.74
C ASN A 439 -13.78 27.56 10.74
N LYS A 440 -14.79 28.20 11.34
CA LYS A 440 -14.58 29.24 12.36
C LYS A 440 -13.95 28.70 13.64
N MET A 441 -14.32 27.50 14.09
CA MET A 441 -13.73 26.85 15.27
C MET A 441 -12.31 26.35 14.98
N SER A 442 -12.06 25.82 13.77
CA SER A 442 -10.70 25.45 13.36
C SER A 442 -9.81 26.70 13.31
N GLN A 443 -10.29 27.79 12.71
CA GLN A 443 -9.62 29.09 12.77
C GLN A 443 -9.40 29.54 14.22
N LEU A 444 -10.43 29.48 15.08
CA LEU A 444 -10.33 29.89 16.49
C LEU A 444 -9.28 29.07 17.25
N ILE A 445 -9.20 27.76 17.02
CA ILE A 445 -8.20 26.87 17.63
C ILE A 445 -6.79 27.12 17.06
N LEU A 446 -6.68 27.42 15.76
CA LEU A 446 -5.41 27.72 15.09
C LEU A 446 -4.87 29.12 15.46
N PHE A 447 -5.74 30.12 15.60
CA PHE A 447 -5.36 31.53 15.76
C PHE A 447 -5.23 31.97 17.22
N ASN A 448 -5.93 31.36 18.18
CA ASN A 448 -5.81 31.80 19.58
C ASN A 448 -4.55 31.26 20.25
N GLN A 449 -3.57 32.14 20.47
CA GLN A 449 -2.40 31.90 21.32
C GLN A 449 -2.78 31.49 22.76
N GLY A 450 -3.99 31.82 23.21
CA GLY A 450 -4.57 31.34 24.48
C GLY A 450 -4.71 29.81 24.58
N PHE A 451 -4.79 29.11 23.45
CA PHE A 451 -4.76 27.65 23.39
C PHE A 451 -3.34 27.07 23.52
N GLN A 452 -2.29 27.87 23.75
CA GLN A 452 -0.97 27.33 24.12
C GLN A 452 -1.03 26.49 25.41
N PHE A 453 -1.98 26.77 26.32
CA PHE A 453 -2.25 25.89 27.47
C PHE A 453 -2.77 24.50 27.05
N ILE A 454 -3.43 24.43 25.89
CA ILE A 454 -4.05 23.26 25.28
C ILE A 454 -3.02 22.44 24.50
N SER A 455 -1.98 23.10 23.98
CA SER A 455 -0.78 22.43 23.44
C SER A 455 0.00 21.62 24.51
N HIS A 456 -0.14 21.98 25.79
CA HIS A 456 0.46 21.24 26.90
C HIS A 456 -0.44 20.16 27.49
N GLN A 457 -1.76 20.19 27.25
CA GLN A 457 -2.72 19.25 27.85
C GLN A 457 -3.25 18.25 26.81
N SER A 458 -2.48 17.17 26.69
CA SER A 458 -2.79 15.87 26.09
C SER A 458 -2.81 15.75 24.56
N LYS A 459 -1.96 14.84 24.05
CA LYS A 459 -2.00 14.30 22.68
C LYS A 459 -3.43 13.84 22.27
N GLN A 460 -4.25 13.50 23.26
CA GLN A 460 -5.61 13.03 23.12
C GLN A 460 -6.60 14.10 22.65
N PHE A 461 -6.49 15.35 23.10
CA PHE A 461 -7.35 16.44 22.63
C PHE A 461 -7.15 16.72 21.15
N THR A 462 -5.90 16.97 20.73
CA THR A 462 -5.56 17.22 19.32
C THR A 462 -6.01 16.06 18.43
N GLN A 463 -5.82 14.82 18.89
CA GLN A 463 -6.26 13.65 18.16
C GLN A 463 -7.79 13.60 18.02
N SER A 464 -8.54 13.78 19.12
CA SER A 464 -10.00 13.74 19.11
C SER A 464 -10.61 14.87 18.28
N TRP A 465 -10.07 16.10 18.42
CA TRP A 465 -10.43 17.26 17.60
C TRP A 465 -10.25 16.96 16.12
N ARG A 466 -9.10 16.41 15.72
CA ARG A 466 -8.80 16.09 14.31
C ARG A 466 -9.76 15.07 13.71
N TYR A 467 -10.15 14.04 14.46
CA TYR A 467 -11.11 13.05 13.98
C TYR A 467 -12.48 13.70 13.76
N ILE A 468 -12.95 14.50 14.72
CA ILE A 468 -14.25 15.16 14.67
C ILE A 468 -14.30 16.25 13.60
N SER A 469 -13.27 17.08 13.49
CA SER A 469 -13.20 18.13 12.46
C SER A 469 -13.18 17.53 11.05
N ASN A 470 -12.35 16.50 10.80
CA ASN A 470 -12.30 15.77 9.53
C ASN A 470 -13.64 15.12 9.18
N PHE A 471 -14.29 14.48 10.16
CA PHE A 471 -15.61 13.88 9.98
C PHE A 471 -16.65 14.92 9.57
N LEU A 472 -16.72 16.04 10.28
CA LEU A 472 -17.70 17.08 10.02
C LEU A 472 -17.40 17.87 8.72
N GLU A 473 -16.13 18.09 8.39
CA GLU A 473 -15.72 18.66 7.09
C GLU A 473 -16.17 17.77 5.94
N LYS A 474 -16.01 16.45 6.07
CA LYS A 474 -16.46 15.48 5.06
C LYS A 474 -17.98 15.46 4.92
N ILE A 475 -18.73 15.53 6.01
CA ILE A 475 -20.19 15.70 5.96
C ILE A 475 -20.57 16.93 5.15
N ARG A 476 -19.97 18.07 5.48
CA ARG A 476 -20.21 19.34 4.79
C ARG A 476 -19.87 19.25 3.30
N ARG A 477 -18.67 18.73 2.98
CA ARG A 477 -18.16 18.67 1.59
C ARG A 477 -18.94 17.70 0.72
N TYR A 478 -19.44 16.63 1.30
CA TYR A 478 -20.08 15.53 0.58
C TYR A 478 -21.57 15.39 0.87
N HIS A 479 -22.19 16.42 1.44
CA HIS A 479 -23.62 16.49 1.75
C HIS A 479 -24.52 16.09 0.57
N SER A 480 -24.15 16.48 -0.66
CA SER A 480 -24.88 16.17 -1.89
C SER A 480 -24.45 14.87 -2.57
N SER A 481 -23.42 14.21 -2.06
CA SER A 481 -22.83 13.00 -2.66
C SER A 481 -23.48 11.72 -2.12
N ASN A 482 -23.25 10.61 -2.81
CA ASN A 482 -23.63 9.27 -2.35
C ASN A 482 -22.71 8.79 -1.22
N ILE A 483 -22.73 9.46 -0.08
CA ILE A 483 -22.08 9.04 1.17
C ILE A 483 -23.15 8.59 2.15
N THR A 484 -22.90 7.49 2.83
CA THR A 484 -23.73 6.94 3.90
C THR A 484 -23.00 7.08 5.22
N CYS A 485 -23.68 7.57 6.23
CA CYS A 485 -23.25 7.50 7.62
C CYS A 485 -23.73 6.16 8.18
N ILE A 486 -22.81 5.39 8.74
CA ILE A 486 -23.02 4.07 9.33
C ILE A 486 -22.79 4.21 10.82
N VAL A 487 -23.62 3.56 11.64
CA VAL A 487 -23.27 3.30 13.03
C VAL A 487 -22.67 1.92 13.15
N GLU A 488 -21.52 1.87 13.80
CA GLU A 488 -20.78 0.64 14.08
C GLU A 488 -20.74 0.44 15.58
N ASP A 489 -21.11 -0.76 16.00
CA ASP A 489 -20.91 -1.22 17.37
C ASP A 489 -19.55 -1.94 17.40
N GLU A 490 -18.49 -1.22 17.76
CA GLU A 490 -17.17 -1.83 17.90
C GLU A 490 -16.99 -2.38 19.33
N GLU A 491 -16.09 -3.36 19.51
CA GLU A 491 -15.70 -3.84 20.85
C GLU A 491 -15.21 -2.69 21.77
N THR A 492 -14.75 -1.59 21.16
CA THR A 492 -14.29 -0.36 21.83
C THR A 492 -15.36 0.72 22.02
N GLY A 493 -16.60 0.47 21.57
CA GLY A 493 -17.75 1.35 21.73
C GLY A 493 -18.46 1.70 20.41
N VAL A 494 -19.63 2.35 20.53
CA VAL A 494 -20.41 2.80 19.37
C VAL A 494 -19.72 3.97 18.68
N GLY A 495 -19.59 3.90 17.36
CA GLY A 495 -18.99 4.93 16.50
C GLY A 495 -19.83 5.26 15.27
N LEU A 496 -19.58 6.42 14.68
CA LEU A 496 -20.14 6.86 13.40
C LEU A 496 -19.04 6.82 12.35
N ARG A 497 -19.32 6.16 11.22
CA ARG A 497 -18.41 6.09 10.06
C ARG A 497 -19.09 6.65 8.81
N LEU A 498 -18.44 7.59 8.13
CA LEU A 498 -18.83 8.02 6.79
C LEU A 498 -18.23 7.06 5.76
N GLN A 499 -19.05 6.50 4.89
CA GLN A 499 -18.62 5.58 3.85
C GLN A 499 -19.12 6.04 2.48
N THR A 500 -18.24 6.06 1.48
CA THR A 500 -18.66 6.36 0.11
C THR A 500 -19.36 5.16 -0.52
N VAL A 501 -20.55 5.39 -1.09
CA VAL A 501 -21.37 4.33 -1.68
C VAL A 501 -20.94 4.02 -3.12
N SER A 502 -20.21 4.89 -3.81
CA SER A 502 -19.66 4.59 -5.14
C SER A 502 -18.42 5.40 -5.51
N ILE A 503 -17.38 4.70 -5.99
CA ILE A 503 -16.18 5.30 -6.57
C ILE A 503 -16.50 6.03 -7.88
N SER A 504 -17.46 5.54 -8.66
CA SER A 504 -17.80 6.13 -9.97
C SER A 504 -18.43 7.52 -9.86
N SER A 505 -18.99 7.87 -8.69
CA SER A 505 -19.56 9.20 -8.43
C SER A 505 -18.55 10.20 -7.86
N LEU A 506 -17.28 9.82 -7.70
CA LEU A 506 -16.31 10.69 -7.05
C LEU A 506 -15.85 11.79 -8.03
N PRO A 507 -15.94 13.08 -7.67
CA PRO A 507 -15.53 14.21 -8.51
C PRO A 507 -14.10 14.11 -9.04
N ILE A 508 -13.20 13.49 -8.27
CA ILE A 508 -11.81 13.28 -8.67
C ILE A 508 -11.69 12.57 -10.02
N LEU A 509 -12.60 11.65 -10.36
CA LEU A 509 -12.56 10.97 -11.65
C LEU A 509 -12.86 11.91 -12.81
N ASN A 510 -13.74 12.90 -12.59
CA ASN A 510 -13.99 13.94 -13.58
C ASN A 510 -12.80 14.89 -13.68
N ASP A 511 -12.14 15.18 -12.56
CA ASP A 511 -10.96 16.04 -12.53
C ASP A 511 -9.74 15.39 -13.22
N LEU A 512 -9.61 14.05 -13.17
CA LEU A 512 -8.63 13.31 -13.97
C LEU A 512 -8.83 13.55 -15.48
N ASN A 513 -10.02 13.98 -15.92
CA ASN A 513 -10.23 14.36 -17.31
C ASN A 513 -9.55 15.66 -17.70
N GLY A 514 -9.17 16.50 -16.73
CA GLY A 514 -8.46 17.75 -16.97
C GLY A 514 -7.02 17.57 -17.41
N PHE A 515 -6.41 16.41 -17.16
CA PHE A 515 -5.04 16.12 -17.59
C PHE A 515 -4.94 15.96 -19.11
N HIS A 516 -3.81 16.38 -19.71
CA HIS A 516 -3.53 16.18 -21.15
C HIS A 516 -3.64 14.71 -21.54
N SER A 517 -3.05 13.83 -20.73
CA SER A 517 -3.12 12.38 -20.88
C SER A 517 -2.93 11.72 -19.52
N VAL A 518 -3.53 10.54 -19.36
CA VAL A 518 -3.44 9.74 -18.14
C VAL A 518 -2.95 8.35 -18.49
N LEU A 519 -1.85 7.94 -17.89
CA LEU A 519 -1.27 6.60 -18.04
C LEU A 519 -1.38 5.88 -16.71
N LEU A 520 -2.14 4.79 -16.70
CA LEU A 520 -2.36 3.96 -15.52
C LEU A 520 -1.63 2.64 -15.72
N GLY A 521 -0.57 2.42 -14.94
CA GLY A 521 0.28 1.23 -15.01
C GLY A 521 0.15 0.35 -13.77
N SER A 522 0.10 -0.95 -13.99
CA SER A 522 0.09 -1.95 -12.92
C SER A 522 0.38 -3.34 -13.46
N CYS A 523 0.65 -4.30 -12.58
CA CYS A 523 0.84 -5.70 -12.91
C CYS A 523 -0.39 -6.60 -12.64
N ASN A 524 -1.47 -6.09 -12.06
CA ASN A 524 -2.54 -6.95 -11.52
C ASN A 524 -3.96 -6.55 -11.95
N TRP A 525 -4.08 -5.86 -13.08
CA TRP A 525 -5.34 -5.33 -13.55
C TRP A 525 -6.25 -6.39 -14.18
N LYS A 526 -7.53 -6.39 -13.78
CA LYS A 526 -8.56 -7.23 -14.43
C LYS A 526 -9.06 -6.57 -15.72
N HIS A 527 -9.43 -7.42 -16.68
CA HIS A 527 -10.06 -7.04 -17.94
C HIS A 527 -11.41 -6.27 -17.80
N ASN A 528 -12.11 -6.34 -16.64
CA ASN A 528 -13.45 -5.75 -16.47
C ASN A 528 -13.72 -5.00 -15.14
N SER A 529 -12.84 -5.01 -14.13
CA SER A 529 -13.14 -4.44 -12.79
C SER A 529 -12.45 -3.11 -12.48
N THR A 530 -11.97 -2.36 -13.48
CA THR A 530 -11.45 -1.03 -13.17
C THR A 530 -12.57 -0.20 -12.55
N PRO A 531 -12.41 0.32 -11.32
CA PRO A 531 -13.44 1.15 -10.68
C PRO A 531 -13.72 2.44 -11.49
N PHE A 532 -12.79 2.72 -12.40
CA PHE A 532 -12.73 3.77 -13.37
C PHE A 532 -13.51 3.35 -14.64
N LYS A 533 -14.77 3.80 -14.77
CA LYS A 533 -15.53 3.75 -16.04
C LYS A 533 -15.00 4.78 -17.06
N PHE A 534 -13.69 4.80 -17.30
CA PHE A 534 -13.13 5.63 -18.35
C PHE A 534 -13.08 4.80 -19.64
N ASN A 535 -13.22 5.47 -20.77
CA ASN A 535 -12.86 4.90 -22.07
C ASN A 535 -11.32 4.76 -22.12
N LEU A 536 -10.78 3.77 -21.40
CA LEU A 536 -9.35 3.47 -21.37
C LEU A 536 -9.02 2.55 -22.53
N THR A 537 -8.01 2.94 -23.30
CA THR A 537 -7.36 1.96 -24.19
C THR A 537 -6.53 1.03 -23.30
N ARG A 538 -6.89 -0.25 -23.28
CA ARG A 538 -6.18 -1.26 -22.50
C ARG A 538 -5.07 -1.87 -23.34
N LEU A 539 -3.88 -2.00 -22.75
CA LEU A 539 -2.77 -2.72 -23.30
C LEU A 539 -2.31 -3.77 -22.29
N HIS A 540 -2.09 -4.97 -22.79
CA HIS A 540 -1.46 -6.04 -22.05
C HIS A 540 -0.06 -6.31 -22.61
N ILE A 541 0.96 -6.23 -21.76
CA ILE A 541 2.31 -6.69 -22.08
C ILE A 541 2.45 -8.12 -21.55
N PRO A 542 2.71 -9.12 -22.43
CA PRO A 542 2.84 -10.52 -22.02
C PRO A 542 3.91 -10.73 -20.95
N CYS A 543 3.73 -11.76 -20.12
CA CYS A 543 4.59 -11.98 -18.97
C CYS A 543 6.02 -12.36 -19.33
N GLY A 544 6.30 -12.87 -20.53
CA GLY A 544 7.66 -13.15 -21.02
C GLY A 544 8.46 -14.22 -20.24
N ILE A 545 7.96 -14.72 -19.11
CA ILE A 545 8.58 -15.83 -18.37
C ILE A 545 8.35 -17.12 -19.17
N PRO A 546 9.38 -17.94 -19.43
CA PRO A 546 9.17 -19.21 -20.11
C PRO A 546 8.17 -20.09 -19.35
N ASN A 547 7.21 -20.72 -20.04
CA ASN A 547 6.18 -21.59 -19.41
C ASN A 547 6.76 -22.72 -18.56
N GLN A 548 8.00 -23.14 -18.83
CA GLN A 548 8.69 -24.15 -18.04
C GLN A 548 9.19 -23.60 -16.69
N ASN A 549 9.43 -22.29 -16.55
CA ASN A 549 9.99 -21.64 -15.35
C ASN A 549 8.91 -21.26 -14.32
N LEU A 550 7.65 -21.15 -14.72
CA LEU A 550 6.56 -20.76 -13.82
C LEU A 550 5.45 -21.80 -13.86
N LEU A 551 5.15 -22.40 -12.71
CA LEU A 551 4.02 -23.30 -12.53
C LEU A 551 3.04 -22.69 -11.54
N ILE A 552 1.87 -22.29 -12.03
CA ILE A 552 0.73 -21.88 -11.20
C ILE A 552 -0.30 -23.01 -11.22
N MET A 553 -0.61 -23.56 -10.04
CA MET A 553 -1.53 -24.68 -9.93
C MET A 553 -2.52 -24.52 -8.77
N PRO A 554 -3.82 -24.55 -9.05
CA PRO A 554 -4.81 -24.69 -7.99
C PRO A 554 -4.84 -26.13 -7.48
N ILE A 555 -4.74 -26.30 -6.16
CA ILE A 555 -4.85 -27.59 -5.49
C ILE A 555 -6.17 -27.61 -4.72
N SER A 556 -6.91 -28.70 -4.88
CA SER A 556 -8.02 -29.08 -4.00
C SER A 556 -7.70 -30.42 -3.35
N SER A 557 -8.27 -30.71 -2.17
CA SER A 557 -8.06 -31.99 -1.49
C SER A 557 -8.45 -33.19 -2.35
N LEU A 558 -7.84 -34.34 -2.02
CA LEU A 558 -8.00 -35.65 -2.65
C LEU A 558 -9.44 -36.13 -2.67
N VAL A 559 -10.25 -35.72 -1.70
CA VAL A 559 -11.65 -36.10 -1.63
C VAL A 559 -12.49 -34.89 -2.07
N PRO A 560 -13.19 -34.97 -3.23
CA PRO A 560 -14.00 -33.88 -3.77
C PRO A 560 -15.03 -33.29 -2.80
N GLU A 561 -15.36 -34.05 -1.75
CA GLU A 561 -16.33 -33.72 -0.69
C GLU A 561 -15.69 -33.22 0.61
N ARG A 562 -14.35 -33.18 0.75
CA ARG A 562 -13.67 -32.83 2.03
C ARG A 562 -12.95 -31.48 2.04
N PHE A 563 -12.66 -30.91 0.88
CA PHE A 563 -12.39 -29.47 0.76
C PHE A 563 -13.62 -28.80 0.17
N ASP A 564 -14.61 -28.61 1.04
CA ASP A 564 -15.39 -27.38 0.89
C ASP A 564 -14.39 -26.22 1.01
N SER A 565 -14.62 -25.17 0.21
CA SER A 565 -13.81 -23.95 0.20
C SER A 565 -13.38 -23.55 1.60
N PHE A 566 -12.23 -22.88 1.79
CA PHE A 566 -11.89 -22.26 3.07
C PHE A 566 -12.92 -21.17 3.35
N ASN A 567 -14.08 -21.60 3.84
CA ASN A 567 -15.28 -20.81 3.81
C ASN A 567 -15.20 -19.90 5.00
N PHE A 568 -14.84 -18.66 4.74
CA PHE A 568 -14.83 -17.61 5.74
C PHE A 568 -16.15 -17.55 6.53
N LYS A 569 -17.27 -17.91 5.87
CA LYS A 569 -18.62 -17.83 6.43
C LYS A 569 -18.88 -18.73 7.63
N THR A 570 -18.32 -19.94 7.67
CA THR A 570 -18.66 -20.89 8.75
C THR A 570 -17.76 -20.73 9.97
N GLY A 571 -16.67 -19.97 9.88
CA GLY A 571 -15.70 -19.76 10.96
C GLY A 571 -15.09 -21.05 11.55
N GLN A 572 -15.39 -22.20 10.96
CA GLN A 572 -15.03 -23.52 11.45
C GLN A 572 -14.21 -24.20 10.39
N LEU A 573 -12.90 -24.11 10.54
CA LEU A 573 -12.00 -24.97 9.81
C LEU A 573 -12.08 -26.39 10.39
N SER A 574 -12.11 -27.44 9.58
CA SER A 574 -11.99 -28.80 10.13
C SER A 574 -10.53 -29.14 10.48
N TYR A 575 -10.31 -29.95 11.51
CA TYR A 575 -8.97 -30.50 11.79
C TYR A 575 -8.40 -31.27 10.58
N GLN A 576 -9.28 -31.88 9.78
CA GLN A 576 -8.86 -32.57 8.56
C GLN A 576 -8.31 -31.60 7.50
N GLN A 577 -8.95 -30.45 7.27
CA GLN A 577 -8.43 -29.44 6.33
C GLN A 577 -7.07 -28.90 6.80
N ALA A 578 -6.91 -28.67 8.11
CA ALA A 578 -5.63 -28.31 8.69
C ALA A 578 -4.58 -29.40 8.45
N ASN A 579 -4.92 -30.67 8.66
CA ASN A 579 -4.03 -31.81 8.41
C ASN A 579 -3.61 -31.94 6.95
N ASP A 580 -4.56 -31.85 6.02
CA ASP A 580 -4.30 -31.95 4.58
C ASP A 580 -3.35 -30.83 4.13
N LEU A 581 -3.59 -29.59 4.58
CA LEU A 581 -2.70 -28.47 4.29
C LEU A 581 -1.32 -28.66 4.94
N GLY A 582 -1.27 -29.09 6.20
CA GLY A 582 -0.01 -29.38 6.89
C GLY A 582 0.81 -30.45 6.17
N ALA A 583 0.16 -31.50 5.66
CA ALA A 583 0.80 -32.55 4.88
C ALA A 583 1.36 -32.03 3.54
N ILE A 584 0.61 -31.18 2.83
CA ILE A 584 1.12 -30.47 1.63
C ILE A 584 2.32 -29.60 2.02
N LEU A 585 2.21 -28.90 3.16
CA LEU A 585 3.26 -28.16 3.88
C LEU A 585 4.59 -28.90 3.89
N THR A 586 4.53 -30.02 4.60
CA THR A 586 5.64 -30.92 4.85
C THR A 586 6.21 -31.49 3.55
N ASP A 587 5.37 -31.98 2.64
CA ASP A 587 5.80 -32.56 1.36
C ASP A 587 6.52 -31.53 0.46
N LEU A 588 6.00 -30.31 0.36
CA LEU A 588 6.65 -29.23 -0.37
C LEU A 588 8.00 -28.85 0.28
N SER A 589 8.04 -28.76 1.61
CA SER A 589 9.26 -28.41 2.35
C SER A 589 10.39 -29.44 2.25
N ASP A 590 10.03 -30.70 2.04
CA ASP A 590 10.97 -31.80 1.77
C ASP A 590 11.51 -31.78 0.34
N LYS A 591 10.68 -31.37 -0.63
CA LYS A 591 11.05 -31.36 -2.04
C LYS A 591 11.76 -30.07 -2.46
N ILE A 592 11.44 -28.94 -1.84
CA ILE A 592 11.87 -27.61 -2.28
C ILE A 592 13.02 -27.09 -1.42
N ASN A 593 14.13 -26.78 -2.09
CA ASN A 593 15.24 -26.04 -1.51
C ASN A 593 14.95 -24.54 -1.48
N GLY A 594 15.38 -23.84 -0.43
CA GLY A 594 15.13 -22.41 -0.24
C GLY A 594 13.87 -22.11 0.57
N GLY A 595 13.31 -20.92 0.38
CA GLY A 595 12.15 -20.44 1.14
C GLY A 595 10.81 -20.79 0.51
N ILE A 596 9.86 -21.14 1.39
CA ILE A 596 8.43 -21.29 1.09
C ILE A 596 7.69 -20.14 1.77
N ILE A 597 6.82 -19.47 1.04
CA ILE A 597 5.98 -18.39 1.56
C ILE A 597 4.54 -18.87 1.56
N VAL A 598 3.90 -18.86 2.71
CA VAL A 598 2.50 -19.28 2.87
C VAL A 598 1.66 -18.06 3.23
N LEU A 599 0.69 -17.77 2.39
CA LEU A 599 -0.13 -16.59 2.42
C LEU A 599 -1.58 -16.96 2.68
N PHE A 600 -2.07 -16.66 3.87
CA PHE A 600 -3.45 -16.93 4.24
C PHE A 600 -4.36 -15.79 3.77
N GLY A 601 -5.60 -16.11 3.43
CA GLY A 601 -6.61 -15.11 3.05
C GLY A 601 -6.84 -14.04 4.13
N ASN A 602 -6.72 -14.40 5.41
CA ASN A 602 -6.81 -13.50 6.55
C ASN A 602 -6.06 -14.04 7.79
N HIS A 603 -5.92 -13.21 8.83
CA HIS A 603 -5.20 -13.55 10.05
C HIS A 603 -5.93 -14.59 10.91
N SER A 604 -7.26 -14.59 10.93
CA SER A 604 -8.06 -15.56 11.69
C SER A 604 -7.81 -16.99 11.20
N LEU A 605 -7.83 -17.19 9.88
CA LEU A 605 -7.54 -18.49 9.25
C LEU A 605 -6.11 -18.96 9.54
N MET A 606 -5.12 -18.05 9.48
CA MET A 606 -3.73 -18.34 9.83
C MET A 606 -3.61 -18.79 11.29
N SER A 607 -4.23 -18.05 12.21
CA SER A 607 -4.21 -18.33 13.66
C SER A 607 -4.91 -19.66 13.97
N GLU A 608 -6.08 -19.91 13.40
CA GLU A 608 -6.83 -21.14 13.61
C GLU A 608 -6.10 -22.38 13.09
N MET A 609 -5.51 -22.30 11.89
CA MET A 609 -4.66 -23.36 11.31
C MET A 609 -3.50 -23.69 12.23
N ARG A 610 -2.80 -22.64 12.68
CA ARG A 610 -1.64 -22.76 13.57
C ARG A 610 -2.01 -23.39 14.90
N THR A 611 -3.07 -22.90 15.55
CA THR A 611 -3.57 -23.47 16.81
C THR A 611 -3.87 -24.95 16.64
N LYS A 612 -4.53 -25.36 15.56
CA LYS A 612 -4.81 -26.79 15.30
C LYS A 612 -3.55 -27.61 15.08
N TRP A 613 -2.55 -27.09 14.37
CA TRP A 613 -1.28 -27.80 14.21
C TRP A 613 -0.51 -27.94 15.53
N ILE A 614 -0.56 -26.93 16.40
CA ILE A 614 0.07 -26.96 17.72
C ILE A 614 -0.68 -27.89 18.67
N ASP A 615 -2.00 -27.78 18.76
CA ASP A 615 -2.85 -28.64 19.59
C ASP A 615 -2.67 -30.11 19.20
N GLN A 616 -2.55 -30.40 17.90
CA GLN A 616 -2.26 -31.74 17.41
C GLN A 616 -0.94 -32.31 17.93
N ILE A 617 0.11 -31.49 18.07
CA ILE A 617 1.37 -31.96 18.68
C ILE A 617 1.11 -32.49 20.09
N GLN A 618 0.27 -31.80 20.86
CA GLN A 618 -0.09 -32.22 22.23
C GLN A 618 -0.93 -33.50 22.22
N TYR A 619 -1.85 -33.67 21.25
CA TYR A 619 -2.63 -34.89 21.10
C TYR A 619 -1.79 -36.10 20.62
N GLN A 620 -0.73 -35.88 19.83
CA GLN A 620 0.14 -36.97 19.35
C GLN A 620 0.94 -37.64 20.45
N GLU A 621 1.29 -36.91 21.52
CA GLU A 621 1.90 -37.50 22.71
C GLU A 621 1.01 -38.60 23.34
N GLN A 622 -0.26 -38.67 22.93
CA GLN A 622 -1.23 -39.70 23.31
C GLN A 622 -1.36 -40.87 22.31
N GLY A 623 -0.51 -40.95 21.28
CA GLY A 623 -0.35 -42.15 20.43
C GLY A 623 -1.07 -42.15 19.07
N HIS A 624 -1.38 -40.98 18.50
CA HIS A 624 -1.97 -40.89 17.16
C HIS A 624 -0.97 -40.37 16.10
N ASP A 625 -0.82 -41.11 15.00
CA ASP A 625 -0.02 -40.68 13.83
C ASP A 625 -0.76 -39.57 13.06
N PHE A 626 -0.16 -38.37 13.06
CA PHE A 626 -0.64 -37.16 12.41
C PHE A 626 0.54 -36.44 11.75
N THR A 627 0.31 -35.87 10.57
CA THR A 627 1.33 -35.37 9.64
C THR A 627 1.56 -33.87 9.72
N GLY A 628 0.60 -33.08 10.24
CA GLY A 628 0.71 -31.62 10.32
C GLY A 628 1.68 -31.14 11.41
N SER A 629 1.83 -31.90 12.49
CA SER A 629 2.75 -31.63 13.59
C SER A 629 4.22 -31.65 13.17
N ASP A 630 4.56 -32.43 12.15
CA ASP A 630 5.93 -32.56 11.63
C ASP A 630 6.47 -31.23 11.09
N LEU A 631 5.59 -30.31 10.68
CA LEU A 631 5.94 -28.96 10.26
C LEU A 631 6.66 -28.19 11.38
N PHE A 632 6.23 -28.37 12.64
CA PHE A 632 6.73 -27.65 13.80
C PHE A 632 7.70 -28.46 14.68
N LYS A 633 7.90 -29.75 14.41
CA LYS A 633 8.90 -30.59 15.10
C LYS A 633 10.38 -30.24 14.75
N GLY A 634 10.62 -29.04 14.21
CA GLY A 634 11.96 -28.51 13.95
C GLY A 634 12.60 -28.97 12.64
N ARG A 635 11.87 -29.70 11.78
CA ARG A 635 12.39 -30.09 10.45
C ARG A 635 12.65 -28.87 9.57
N PHE A 636 11.78 -27.86 9.67
CA PHE A 636 11.94 -26.57 8.99
C PHE A 636 11.62 -25.42 9.95
N PRO A 637 12.45 -24.37 9.98
CA PRO A 637 12.12 -23.18 10.76
C PRO A 637 10.92 -22.47 10.14
N VAL A 638 9.88 -22.29 10.95
CA VAL A 638 8.67 -21.55 10.60
C VAL A 638 8.76 -20.16 11.23
N PHE A 639 8.61 -19.14 10.40
CA PHE A 639 8.62 -17.73 10.78
C PHE A 639 7.25 -17.13 10.53
N GLU A 640 6.81 -16.26 11.43
CA GLU A 640 5.45 -15.75 11.41
C GLU A 640 5.43 -14.24 11.60
N ASN A 641 4.49 -13.57 10.94
CA ASN A 641 4.20 -12.18 11.23
C ASN A 641 3.28 -12.08 12.46
N ASN A 642 3.84 -12.15 13.67
CA ASN A 642 3.11 -12.19 14.95
C ASN A 642 2.72 -10.82 15.51
N THR A 643 3.30 -9.76 14.97
CA THR A 643 3.07 -8.40 15.47
C THR A 643 1.75 -7.85 14.95
N SER A 644 1.00 -7.23 15.86
CA SER A 644 -0.19 -6.44 15.54
C SER A 644 0.08 -5.54 14.31
N PRO A 645 -0.88 -5.42 13.38
CA PRO A 645 -0.72 -4.67 12.13
C PRO A 645 -0.31 -3.20 12.34
N HIS A 646 -0.43 -2.67 13.56
CA HIS A 646 -0.14 -1.28 13.89
C HIS A 646 1.35 -0.93 14.08
N TYR A 647 2.26 -1.90 14.23
CA TYR A 647 3.69 -1.63 14.46
C TYR A 647 4.53 -2.08 13.26
N ILE A 648 4.60 -1.27 12.20
CA ILE A 648 5.36 -1.58 10.97
C ILE A 648 6.88 -1.66 11.24
N GLU A 649 7.37 -1.01 12.29
CA GLU A 649 8.80 -0.88 12.63
C GLU A 649 9.19 -1.65 13.91
N SER A 650 8.52 -2.75 14.24
CA SER A 650 8.97 -3.53 15.40
C SER A 650 10.32 -4.19 15.10
N GLU A 651 11.27 -4.02 16.02
CA GLU A 651 12.58 -4.69 15.97
C GLU A 651 12.41 -6.20 15.82
N GLU A 652 11.39 -6.78 16.46
CA GLU A 652 11.01 -8.20 16.36
C GLU A 652 10.75 -8.66 14.93
N TRP A 653 10.08 -7.83 14.12
CA TRP A 653 9.80 -8.19 12.73
C TRP A 653 11.08 -8.17 11.89
N ALA A 654 11.92 -7.15 12.06
CA ALA A 654 13.21 -7.07 11.37
C ALA A 654 14.11 -8.27 11.73
N GLN A 655 14.11 -8.67 13.01
CA GLN A 655 14.80 -9.87 13.47
C GLN A 655 14.22 -11.14 12.84
N THR A 656 12.88 -11.29 12.82
CA THR A 656 12.18 -12.43 12.21
C THR A 656 12.52 -12.57 10.73
N MET A 657 12.47 -11.48 9.97
CA MET A 657 12.85 -11.48 8.55
C MET A 657 14.33 -11.79 8.36
N SER A 658 15.22 -11.19 9.17
CA SER A 658 16.66 -11.48 9.12
C SER A 658 16.95 -12.98 9.33
N GLN A 659 16.24 -13.62 10.26
CA GLN A 659 16.36 -15.06 10.49
C GLN A 659 15.79 -15.87 9.32
N TYR A 660 14.64 -15.48 8.78
CA TYR A 660 14.07 -16.11 7.58
C TYR A 660 15.03 -16.06 6.38
N HIS A 661 15.60 -14.89 6.10
CA HIS A 661 16.60 -14.72 5.02
C HIS A 661 17.81 -15.64 5.24
N LYS A 662 18.33 -15.74 6.47
CA LYS A 662 19.45 -16.63 6.80
C LYS A 662 19.12 -18.10 6.63
N CYS A 663 17.97 -18.56 7.16
CA CYS A 663 17.56 -19.96 7.12
C CYS A 663 17.14 -20.42 5.71
N SER A 664 16.47 -19.55 4.96
CA SER A 664 16.17 -19.83 3.56
C SER A 664 17.46 -19.97 2.76
N ALA A 665 18.41 -19.02 2.90
CA ALA A 665 19.71 -18.99 2.22
C ALA A 665 20.66 -20.16 2.56
N SER A 666 20.58 -20.73 3.77
CA SER A 666 21.50 -21.79 4.21
C SER A 666 21.25 -23.17 3.57
N GLY A 667 20.19 -23.32 2.77
CA GLY A 667 19.78 -24.59 2.18
C GLY A 667 18.99 -25.50 3.12
N GLN A 668 18.90 -25.17 4.41
CA GLN A 668 17.95 -25.78 5.36
C GLN A 668 16.51 -25.56 4.88
N GLY A 669 16.28 -24.43 4.22
CA GLY A 669 14.98 -23.93 3.83
C GLY A 669 14.23 -23.38 5.02
N ALA A 670 13.21 -22.58 4.74
CA ALA A 670 12.42 -21.90 5.75
C ALA A 670 11.00 -21.69 5.24
N ILE A 671 10.05 -21.62 6.17
CA ILE A 671 8.66 -21.32 5.86
C ILE A 671 8.31 -19.97 6.48
N TYR A 672 7.73 -19.06 5.71
CA TYR A 672 7.25 -17.77 6.21
C TYR A 672 5.73 -17.67 6.07
N PHE A 673 5.05 -17.49 7.21
CA PHE A 673 3.60 -17.31 7.29
C PHE A 673 3.24 -15.83 7.30
N SER A 674 2.32 -15.47 6.41
CA SER A 674 1.76 -14.12 6.35
C SER A 674 0.34 -14.15 5.79
N THR A 675 -0.27 -12.98 5.63
CA THR A 675 -1.58 -12.84 5.01
C THR A 675 -1.45 -12.13 3.67
N VAL A 676 -2.30 -12.49 2.69
CA VAL A 676 -2.28 -11.87 1.35
C VAL A 676 -2.40 -10.33 1.44
N ARG A 677 -3.21 -9.84 2.39
CA ARG A 677 -3.46 -8.41 2.62
C ARG A 677 -2.46 -7.73 3.57
N SER A 678 -1.35 -8.40 3.91
CA SER A 678 -0.38 -7.80 4.83
C SER A 678 0.32 -6.61 4.18
N LYS A 679 0.20 -5.42 4.78
CA LYS A 679 0.94 -4.21 4.34
C LYS A 679 2.45 -4.44 4.26
N ARG A 680 3.00 -5.36 5.06
CA ARG A 680 4.43 -5.69 5.05
C ARG A 680 4.85 -6.45 3.80
N LEU A 681 3.95 -7.27 3.25
CA LEU A 681 4.21 -7.90 1.96
C LEU A 681 4.29 -6.88 0.83
N GLU A 682 3.90 -5.62 1.01
CA GLU A 682 4.12 -4.58 0.00
C GLU A 682 5.55 -4.03 0.00
N THR A 683 6.24 -4.04 1.15
CA THR A 683 7.58 -3.46 1.30
C THR A 683 8.71 -4.48 1.18
N ILE A 684 8.47 -5.75 1.55
CA ILE A 684 9.51 -6.80 1.51
C ILE A 684 9.89 -7.14 0.08
N GLN A 685 11.18 -7.17 -0.23
CA GLN A 685 11.68 -7.79 -1.46
C GLN A 685 12.22 -9.18 -1.12
N PHE A 686 11.67 -10.20 -1.78
CA PHE A 686 12.17 -11.56 -1.65
C PHE A 686 13.12 -11.84 -2.81
N THR A 687 14.27 -12.41 -2.52
CA THR A 687 15.16 -12.95 -3.55
C THR A 687 14.51 -14.17 -4.22
N GLU A 688 15.06 -14.58 -5.37
CA GLU A 688 14.56 -15.77 -6.06
C GLU A 688 14.59 -17.01 -5.15
N PHE A 689 15.66 -17.16 -4.38
CA PHE A 689 15.90 -18.30 -3.48
C PHE A 689 14.97 -18.31 -2.26
N GLU A 690 14.64 -17.14 -1.73
CA GLU A 690 13.74 -16.97 -0.58
C GLU A 690 12.29 -17.27 -0.92
N SER A 691 11.89 -17.18 -2.17
CA SER A 691 10.48 -17.26 -2.56
C SER A 691 10.23 -18.30 -3.65
N ARG A 692 10.91 -19.44 -3.60
CA ARG A 692 10.85 -20.48 -4.65
C ARG A 692 9.48 -21.14 -4.75
N CYS A 693 8.80 -21.27 -3.61
CA CYS A 693 7.43 -21.73 -3.54
C CYS A 693 6.57 -20.70 -2.85
N ILE A 694 5.42 -20.38 -3.43
CA ILE A 694 4.39 -19.54 -2.82
C ILE A 694 3.13 -20.39 -2.72
N VAL A 695 2.54 -20.45 -1.53
CA VAL A 695 1.30 -21.18 -1.26
C VAL A 695 0.28 -20.17 -0.78
N ILE A 696 -0.79 -19.97 -1.54
CA ILE A 696 -1.90 -19.08 -1.18
C ILE A 696 -3.04 -19.93 -0.65
N VAL A 697 -3.36 -19.76 0.63
CA VAL A 697 -4.33 -20.58 1.38
C VAL A 697 -5.62 -19.81 1.57
N GLY A 698 -6.70 -20.34 1.01
CA GLY A 698 -7.99 -19.68 1.01
C GLY A 698 -8.03 -18.45 0.10
N VAL A 699 -9.23 -17.95 -0.15
CA VAL A 699 -9.44 -16.72 -0.90
C VAL A 699 -9.30 -15.50 0.00
N ALA A 700 -8.56 -14.50 -0.45
CA ALA A 700 -8.29 -13.25 0.27
C ALA A 700 -9.47 -12.26 0.25
N TYR A 701 -10.67 -12.72 0.61
CA TYR A 701 -11.83 -11.85 0.79
C TYR A 701 -11.55 -10.79 1.86
N ALA A 702 -12.16 -9.62 1.67
CA ALA A 702 -12.18 -8.62 2.72
C ALA A 702 -12.94 -9.19 3.91
N SER A 703 -12.55 -8.79 5.13
CA SER A 703 -13.39 -9.03 6.28
C SER A 703 -14.78 -8.48 5.96
N VAL A 704 -15.82 -9.28 6.22
CA VAL A 704 -17.23 -8.88 6.04
C VAL A 704 -17.59 -7.89 7.14
N ASP A 705 -17.04 -6.69 7.04
CA ASP A 705 -17.31 -5.53 7.87
C ASP A 705 -18.60 -4.81 7.39
N THR A 706 -19.20 -4.00 8.25
CA THR A 706 -20.37 -3.11 8.01
C THR A 706 -20.25 -2.32 6.69
N ARG A 707 -19.02 -1.91 6.32
CA ARG A 707 -18.69 -1.22 5.06
C ARG A 707 -19.20 -1.98 3.83
N TRP A 708 -19.26 -3.30 3.93
CA TRP A 708 -19.56 -4.17 2.81
C TRP A 708 -21.02 -4.52 2.66
N SER A 709 -21.78 -4.66 3.75
CA SER A 709 -23.23 -4.87 3.68
C SER A 709 -23.90 -3.73 2.89
N ILE A 710 -23.41 -2.50 3.08
CA ILE A 710 -23.86 -1.33 2.32
C ILE A 710 -23.52 -1.43 0.83
N LYS A 711 -22.37 -2.01 0.48
CA LYS A 711 -21.99 -2.25 -0.93
C LYS A 711 -22.75 -3.42 -1.55
N LYS A 712 -23.17 -4.42 -0.77
CA LYS A 712 -23.93 -5.60 -1.21
C LYS A 712 -25.30 -5.23 -1.79
N ASN A 713 -25.93 -4.17 -1.28
CA ASN A 713 -27.20 -3.64 -1.76
C ASN A 713 -27.17 -2.98 -3.16
N ARG A 714 -26.04 -3.07 -3.87
CA ARG A 714 -25.99 -2.66 -5.28
C ARG A 714 -26.71 -3.72 -6.15
N PRO A 715 -27.40 -3.29 -7.23
CA PRO A 715 -28.24 -4.15 -8.09
C PRO A 715 -27.51 -5.32 -8.77
N ASN A 716 -26.20 -5.41 -8.58
CA ASN A 716 -25.30 -6.30 -9.29
C ASN A 716 -24.66 -7.40 -8.40
N GLY A 717 -25.02 -7.47 -7.12
CA GLY A 717 -24.71 -8.60 -6.25
C GLY A 717 -23.27 -8.72 -5.73
N PHE A 718 -23.07 -9.71 -4.85
CA PHE A 718 -21.81 -10.01 -4.14
C PHE A 718 -20.63 -10.28 -5.10
N ASN A 719 -20.87 -10.99 -6.21
CA ASN A 719 -19.82 -11.46 -7.11
C ASN A 719 -19.16 -10.34 -7.93
N GLU A 720 -19.83 -9.21 -8.14
CA GLU A 720 -19.24 -8.11 -8.92
C GLU A 720 -18.19 -7.29 -8.16
N TYR A 721 -18.11 -7.42 -6.83
CA TYR A 721 -17.14 -6.66 -6.04
C TYR A 721 -16.19 -7.54 -5.25
N TYR A 722 -16.72 -8.46 -4.43
CA TYR A 722 -15.91 -9.24 -3.48
C TYR A 722 -14.88 -10.11 -4.18
N LEU A 723 -15.33 -10.79 -5.23
CA LEU A 723 -14.51 -11.69 -5.99
C LEU A 723 -13.38 -10.92 -6.73
N PRO A 724 -13.67 -9.86 -7.52
CA PRO A 724 -12.62 -9.07 -8.13
C PRO A 724 -11.61 -8.50 -7.15
N GLU A 725 -12.05 -7.98 -5.99
CA GLU A 725 -11.12 -7.46 -4.99
C GLU A 725 -10.22 -8.58 -4.44
N ALA A 726 -10.79 -9.71 -4.03
CA ALA A 726 -10.02 -10.85 -3.52
C ALA A 726 -9.02 -11.39 -4.55
N VAL A 727 -9.43 -11.46 -5.82
CA VAL A 727 -8.55 -11.89 -6.92
C VAL A 727 -7.50 -10.82 -7.24
N ASN A 728 -7.81 -9.53 -7.15
CA ASN A 728 -6.83 -8.46 -7.33
C ASN A 728 -5.71 -8.54 -6.26
N GLN A 729 -6.07 -8.85 -5.01
CA GLN A 729 -5.09 -9.07 -3.95
C GLN A 729 -4.17 -10.26 -4.28
N VAL A 730 -4.75 -11.37 -4.76
CA VAL A 730 -3.98 -12.55 -5.21
C VAL A 730 -3.09 -12.20 -6.41
N ASN A 731 -3.62 -11.46 -7.40
CA ASN A 731 -2.89 -11.01 -8.57
C ASN A 731 -1.68 -10.15 -8.16
N GLY A 732 -1.89 -9.16 -7.28
CA GLY A 732 -0.84 -8.26 -6.82
C GLY A 732 0.28 -8.98 -6.09
N VAL A 733 -0.08 -9.93 -5.23
CA VAL A 733 0.93 -10.69 -4.50
C VAL A 733 1.69 -11.64 -5.42
N ILE A 734 1.02 -12.35 -6.34
CA ILE A 734 1.71 -13.20 -7.31
C ILE A 734 2.66 -12.38 -8.18
N ALA A 735 2.20 -11.27 -8.74
CA ALA A 735 3.00 -10.40 -9.60
C ALA A 735 4.25 -9.88 -8.87
N LYS A 736 4.14 -9.59 -7.58
CA LYS A 736 5.27 -9.18 -6.74
C LYS A 736 6.38 -10.22 -6.63
N PHE A 737 6.06 -11.51 -6.74
CA PHE A 737 7.06 -12.58 -6.73
C PHE A 737 7.67 -12.89 -8.11
N LEU A 738 7.10 -12.31 -9.17
CA LEU A 738 7.60 -12.42 -10.53
C LEU A 738 8.55 -11.25 -10.82
N THR A 739 9.69 -11.21 -10.12
CA THR A 739 10.66 -10.10 -10.18
C THR A 739 11.75 -10.25 -11.25
N ASN A 740 11.80 -11.38 -11.96
CA ASN A 740 12.73 -11.63 -13.04
C ASN A 740 12.04 -12.45 -14.15
N LYS A 741 12.33 -12.18 -15.41
CA LYS A 741 11.91 -12.98 -16.58
C LYS A 741 12.37 -14.43 -16.49
N ASP A 742 13.52 -14.67 -15.85
CA ASP A 742 14.11 -15.99 -15.69
C ASP A 742 13.71 -16.65 -14.36
N ALA A 743 12.84 -16.01 -13.57
CA ALA A 743 12.45 -16.48 -12.25
C ALA A 743 11.80 -17.87 -12.35
N LYS A 744 12.28 -18.78 -11.50
CA LYS A 744 11.75 -20.13 -11.39
C LYS A 744 10.90 -20.26 -10.15
N LYS A 745 9.58 -20.38 -10.35
CA LYS A 745 8.59 -20.25 -9.27
C LYS A 745 7.52 -21.31 -9.36
N LEU A 746 7.25 -21.93 -8.21
CA LEU A 746 6.07 -22.74 -7.99
C LEU A 746 5.05 -21.94 -7.20
N ILE A 747 3.85 -21.77 -7.73
CA ILE A 747 2.73 -21.09 -7.07
C ILE A 747 1.59 -22.08 -6.91
N VAL A 748 1.25 -22.36 -5.66
CA VAL A 748 0.16 -23.25 -5.27
C VAL A 748 -1.01 -22.41 -4.77
N LEU A 749 -2.16 -22.55 -5.40
CA LEU A 749 -3.40 -21.91 -4.97
C LEU A 749 -4.24 -22.96 -4.22
N ALA A 750 -4.07 -23.02 -2.90
CA ALA A 750 -4.73 -23.96 -2.02
C ALA A 750 -6.13 -23.43 -1.65
N ASP A 751 -7.06 -23.52 -2.60
CA ASP A 751 -8.51 -23.44 -2.39
C ASP A 751 -9.21 -23.99 -3.65
N ARG A 752 -10.34 -24.67 -3.47
CA ARG A 752 -11.17 -25.13 -4.58
C ARG A 752 -11.74 -23.96 -5.40
N GLN A 753 -12.02 -22.82 -4.76
CA GLN A 753 -12.63 -21.65 -5.41
C GLN A 753 -11.77 -21.08 -6.54
N TYR A 754 -10.44 -21.21 -6.46
CA TYR A 754 -9.53 -20.78 -7.52
C TYR A 754 -9.70 -21.53 -8.85
N LYS A 755 -10.46 -22.64 -8.85
CA LYS A 755 -10.82 -23.40 -10.06
C LYS A 755 -12.14 -22.95 -10.68
N TYR A 756 -12.91 -22.11 -9.98
CA TYR A 756 -14.21 -21.66 -10.49
C TYR A 756 -14.01 -20.67 -11.64
N PHE A 757 -14.90 -20.76 -12.62
CA PHE A 757 -14.85 -19.93 -13.83
C PHE A 757 -14.79 -18.45 -13.49
N ASP A 758 -15.61 -18.00 -12.53
CA ASP A 758 -15.62 -16.61 -12.09
C ASP A 758 -14.23 -16.17 -11.59
N PHE A 759 -13.51 -16.99 -10.82
CA PHE A 759 -12.13 -16.68 -10.40
C PHE A 759 -11.19 -16.60 -11.59
N ILE A 760 -11.30 -17.57 -12.50
CA ILE A 760 -10.45 -17.66 -13.68
C ILE A 760 -10.58 -16.41 -14.53
N GLU A 761 -11.81 -15.94 -14.79
CA GLU A 761 -12.08 -14.71 -15.52
C GLU A 761 -11.52 -13.46 -14.85
N ASN A 762 -11.42 -13.48 -13.51
CA ASN A 762 -10.92 -12.37 -12.71
C ASN A 762 -9.40 -12.28 -12.63
N TYR A 763 -8.65 -13.35 -12.95
CA TYR A 763 -7.19 -13.26 -12.96
C TYR A 763 -6.68 -12.26 -13.99
N SER A 764 -5.54 -11.66 -13.66
CA SER A 764 -4.72 -10.90 -14.60
C SER A 764 -4.40 -11.78 -15.82
N ASN A 765 -4.23 -11.16 -16.98
CA ASN A 765 -3.85 -11.90 -18.17
C ASN A 765 -2.47 -12.55 -17.96
N LEU A 766 -1.59 -11.90 -17.18
CA LEU A 766 -0.31 -12.45 -16.76
C LEU A 766 -0.44 -13.80 -16.07
N ILE A 767 -1.42 -13.97 -15.18
CA ILE A 767 -1.62 -15.23 -14.45
C ILE A 767 -2.35 -16.25 -15.32
N LYS A 768 -3.32 -15.80 -16.12
CA LYS A 768 -4.05 -16.68 -17.06
C LYS A 768 -3.14 -17.41 -18.03
N GLU A 769 -2.08 -16.76 -18.50
CA GLU A 769 -1.07 -17.38 -19.38
C GLU A 769 -0.41 -18.64 -18.78
N TYR A 770 -0.27 -18.71 -17.45
CA TYR A 770 0.39 -19.82 -16.74
C TYR A 770 -0.56 -20.70 -15.93
N LEU A 771 -1.83 -20.30 -15.81
CA LEU A 771 -2.85 -21.18 -15.25
C LEU A 771 -2.99 -22.37 -16.17
N CYS A 772 -2.58 -23.54 -15.67
CA CYS A 772 -2.54 -24.74 -16.48
C CYS A 772 -3.94 -25.12 -16.99
N GLU A 773 -4.18 -24.92 -18.29
CA GLU A 773 -5.43 -25.29 -18.99
C GLU A 773 -5.81 -26.78 -18.77
N LYS A 774 -4.82 -27.65 -18.61
CA LYS A 774 -5.00 -29.09 -18.36
C LYS A 774 -5.13 -29.48 -16.87
N GLY A 775 -5.16 -28.49 -15.97
CA GLY A 775 -4.99 -28.66 -14.52
C GLY A 775 -6.23 -28.39 -13.68
N PHE A 776 -7.39 -28.09 -14.26
CA PHE A 776 -8.58 -27.72 -13.47
C PHE A 776 -9.08 -28.84 -12.54
N SER A 777 -8.61 -30.10 -12.71
CA SER A 777 -8.86 -31.22 -11.80
C SER A 777 -7.60 -31.79 -11.14
N THR A 778 -6.60 -30.98 -10.78
CA THR A 778 -5.49 -31.48 -9.95
C THR A 778 -5.96 -31.69 -8.51
N TYR A 779 -6.27 -32.94 -8.19
CA TYR A 779 -6.20 -33.48 -6.82
C TYR A 779 -4.75 -33.45 -6.33
N ILE A 780 -4.52 -33.55 -5.02
CA ILE A 780 -3.18 -33.48 -4.41
C ILE A 780 -2.19 -34.44 -5.10
N GLU A 781 -2.59 -35.69 -5.38
CA GLU A 781 -1.76 -36.69 -6.07
C GLU A 781 -1.27 -36.20 -7.44
N ASN A 782 -2.18 -35.75 -8.30
CA ASN A 782 -1.83 -35.18 -9.60
C ASN A 782 -1.00 -33.89 -9.45
N GLY A 783 -1.25 -33.11 -8.40
CA GLY A 783 -0.45 -31.94 -8.06
C GLY A 783 0.99 -32.30 -7.74
N GLN A 784 1.21 -33.35 -6.94
CA GLN A 784 2.54 -33.82 -6.55
C GLN A 784 3.37 -34.27 -7.76
N ASP A 785 2.77 -35.03 -8.69
CA ASP A 785 3.47 -35.45 -9.91
C ASP A 785 3.93 -34.25 -10.74
N ARG A 786 3.11 -33.20 -10.82
CA ARG A 786 3.46 -31.97 -11.53
C ARG A 786 4.52 -31.16 -10.81
N VAL A 787 4.50 -31.10 -9.48
CA VAL A 787 5.58 -30.50 -8.69
C VAL A 787 6.88 -31.26 -8.93
N CYS A 788 6.86 -32.59 -8.89
CA CYS A 788 8.02 -33.43 -9.18
C CYS A 788 8.53 -33.22 -10.61
N GLN A 789 7.64 -33.13 -11.59
CA GLN A 789 8.01 -32.83 -12.97
C GLN A 789 8.65 -31.44 -13.09
N PHE A 790 8.05 -30.42 -12.48
CA PHE A 790 8.59 -29.07 -12.46
C PHE A 790 9.98 -29.00 -11.80
N LEU A 791 10.15 -29.64 -10.65
CA LEU A 791 11.44 -29.75 -9.95
C LEU A 791 12.47 -30.59 -10.71
N SER A 792 12.04 -31.53 -11.56
CA SER A 792 12.95 -32.28 -12.43
C SER A 792 13.52 -31.42 -13.56
N ILE A 793 12.76 -30.40 -14.00
CA ILE A 793 13.22 -29.40 -14.97
C ILE A 793 14.14 -28.38 -14.29
N HIS A 794 13.86 -28.05 -13.01
CA HIS A 794 14.62 -27.10 -12.19
C HIS A 794 15.30 -27.77 -10.99
N PRO A 795 16.33 -28.60 -11.21
CA PRO A 795 16.97 -29.38 -10.16
C PRO A 795 17.58 -28.51 -9.05
N GLU A 796 17.96 -27.26 -9.34
CA GLU A 796 18.43 -26.30 -8.33
C GLU A 796 17.36 -25.90 -7.32
N MET A 797 16.07 -26.03 -7.67
CA MET A 797 14.94 -25.86 -6.75
C MET A 797 14.70 -27.09 -5.88
N ALA A 798 15.25 -28.26 -6.23
CA ALA A 798 15.00 -29.49 -5.49
C ALA A 798 15.98 -29.68 -4.32
N LYS A 799 15.48 -30.12 -3.16
CA LYS A 799 16.28 -30.23 -1.91
C LYS A 799 17.25 -31.40 -1.89
N ASN A 800 16.98 -32.45 -2.65
CA ASN A 800 17.85 -33.58 -2.96
C ASN A 800 16.99 -34.47 -3.86
N LEU A 801 16.93 -34.20 -5.18
CA LEU A 801 16.41 -35.24 -6.07
C LEU A 801 17.28 -36.48 -5.80
N PRO A 802 16.71 -37.64 -5.45
CA PRO A 802 17.50 -38.86 -5.38
C PRO A 802 18.18 -38.93 -6.72
N ARG A 803 19.52 -38.75 -6.75
CA ARG A 803 20.30 -38.77 -7.99
C ARG A 803 19.82 -40.02 -8.69
N GLN A 804 19.04 -39.88 -9.76
CA GLN A 804 18.47 -41.03 -10.44
C GLN A 804 19.67 -41.91 -10.69
N PHE A 805 19.69 -43.08 -10.06
CA PHE A 805 20.78 -44.02 -10.23
C PHE A 805 20.88 -44.19 -11.74
N LYS A 806 21.93 -43.61 -12.36
CA LYS A 806 22.31 -43.99 -13.72
C LYS A 806 22.56 -45.47 -13.58
N LYS A 807 21.56 -46.29 -13.96
CA LYS A 807 21.72 -47.73 -14.08
C LYS A 807 23.00 -47.90 -14.88
N PRO A 808 24.08 -48.49 -14.33
CA PRO A 808 25.21 -48.84 -15.17
C PRO A 808 24.64 -49.72 -16.28
N ALA A 809 24.76 -49.24 -17.52
CA ALA A 809 24.46 -50.06 -18.67
C ALA A 809 25.31 -51.34 -18.53
N ASN A 810 24.66 -52.49 -18.60
CA ASN A 810 25.20 -53.85 -18.44
C ASN A 810 25.19 -54.39 -17.01
N GLN A 811 24.04 -54.97 -16.63
CA GLN A 811 23.99 -56.35 -16.14
C GLN A 811 22.54 -56.84 -16.24
N ILE A 812 22.32 -57.81 -17.14
CA ILE A 812 21.08 -58.56 -17.28
C ILE A 812 21.08 -59.63 -16.18
N PRO A 813 20.17 -59.62 -15.20
CA PRO A 813 19.98 -60.76 -14.31
C PRO A 813 19.04 -61.76 -14.97
N GLN A 814 19.44 -63.03 -14.97
CA GLN A 814 18.62 -64.14 -15.46
C GLN A 814 17.34 -64.35 -14.63
N PRO A 815 16.27 -64.91 -15.24
CA PRO A 815 14.98 -65.09 -14.58
C PRO A 815 15.03 -66.29 -13.63
N ASN A 816 14.91 -66.04 -12.32
CA ASN A 816 14.69 -67.10 -11.33
C ASN A 816 13.21 -67.21 -10.95
N LYS A 817 12.69 -68.41 -11.24
CA LYS A 817 11.61 -69.18 -10.61
C LYS A 817 10.50 -68.41 -9.87
N ARG A 818 9.33 -68.47 -10.50
CA ARG A 818 7.96 -68.24 -9.99
C ARG A 818 7.75 -68.99 -8.66
N ILE A 819 7.47 -68.23 -7.59
CA ILE A 819 6.91 -68.74 -6.34
C ILE A 819 5.43 -68.35 -6.34
N GLU A 820 4.56 -69.34 -6.21
CA GLU A 820 3.10 -69.16 -6.11
C GLU A 820 2.71 -68.59 -4.73
N PRO A 821 1.67 -67.74 -4.64
CA PRO A 821 1.18 -67.25 -3.36
C PRO A 821 0.33 -68.32 -2.65
N PRO A 822 0.33 -68.39 -1.31
CA PRO A 822 -0.47 -69.34 -0.56
C PRO A 822 -1.96 -68.97 -0.61
N THR A 823 -2.78 -69.97 -0.90
CA THR A 823 -4.24 -69.92 -0.83
C THR A 823 -4.68 -69.82 0.63
N VAL A 824 -5.30 -68.70 1.02
CA VAL A 824 -5.96 -68.54 2.32
C VAL A 824 -7.46 -68.78 2.13
N SER A 825 -7.95 -69.84 2.76
CA SER A 825 -9.37 -70.17 2.88
C SER A 825 -10.06 -69.23 3.86
N VAL A 826 -11.11 -68.54 3.42
CA VAL A 826 -11.98 -67.70 4.25
C VAL A 826 -13.15 -68.54 4.78
N SER A 827 -13.20 -68.73 6.09
CA SER A 827 -14.35 -69.31 6.81
C SER A 827 -15.39 -68.22 7.14
N GLN A 828 -16.65 -68.59 6.97
CA GLN A 828 -17.84 -67.78 7.21
C GLN A 828 -18.15 -67.54 8.70
N GLN A 829 -18.98 -66.50 8.93
CA GLN A 829 -19.87 -66.22 10.08
C GLN A 829 -19.35 -65.34 11.23
N ALA A 830 -19.88 -64.11 11.31
CA ALA A 830 -20.80 -63.68 12.37
C ALA A 830 -21.38 -62.29 12.03
N GLY A 831 -22.69 -62.14 12.16
CA GLY A 831 -23.45 -60.98 11.69
C GLY A 831 -23.35 -59.71 12.54
N ARG A 832 -23.69 -58.58 11.92
CA ARG A 832 -24.04 -57.29 12.53
C ARG A 832 -25.11 -56.57 11.71
N PRO A 833 -25.91 -55.67 12.32
CA PRO A 833 -27.26 -55.36 11.87
C PRO A 833 -27.30 -54.32 10.73
N ASN A 834 -28.27 -54.49 9.85
CA ASN A 834 -28.60 -53.59 8.75
C ASN A 834 -28.99 -52.19 9.27
N LYS A 835 -28.13 -51.19 9.04
CA LYS A 835 -28.57 -49.79 8.92
C LYS A 835 -28.98 -49.56 7.47
N ARG A 836 -30.30 -49.40 7.24
CA ARG A 836 -30.84 -48.91 5.97
C ARG A 836 -30.42 -47.45 5.80
N THR A 837 -29.45 -47.18 4.94
CA THR A 837 -29.27 -45.87 4.32
C THR A 837 -30.26 -45.77 3.16
N ALA A 838 -31.26 -44.90 3.30
CA ALA A 838 -32.13 -44.52 2.20
C ALA A 838 -31.28 -43.72 1.20
N ALA A 839 -31.14 -44.21 -0.03
CA ALA A 839 -30.58 -43.44 -1.13
C ALA A 839 -31.58 -42.33 -1.48
N VAL A 840 -31.20 -41.06 -1.24
CA VAL A 840 -31.97 -39.90 -1.69
C VAL A 840 -31.58 -39.66 -3.15
N LYS A 841 -32.51 -39.94 -4.08
CA LYS A 841 -32.38 -39.58 -5.49
C LYS A 841 -32.90 -38.15 -5.65
N TYR A 842 -32.05 -37.20 -6.03
CA TYR A 842 -32.48 -35.88 -6.43
C TYR A 842 -32.95 -35.93 -7.89
N VAL A 843 -34.15 -35.42 -8.14
CA VAL A 843 -34.77 -35.34 -9.47
C VAL A 843 -34.94 -33.86 -9.79
N ILE A 844 -34.43 -33.42 -10.94
CA ILE A 844 -34.61 -32.05 -11.43
C ILE A 844 -35.86 -32.07 -12.31
N LEU A 845 -36.83 -31.22 -11.97
CA LEU A 845 -38.08 -31.06 -12.71
C LEU A 845 -38.04 -29.77 -13.51
N ASP A 846 -38.65 -29.77 -14.70
CA ASP A 846 -38.94 -28.53 -15.45
C ASP A 846 -40.10 -27.73 -14.81
N GLU A 847 -40.42 -26.56 -15.38
CA GLU A 847 -41.50 -25.70 -14.90
C GLU A 847 -42.89 -26.38 -14.94
N ASP A 848 -43.04 -27.43 -15.74
CA ASP A 848 -44.25 -28.24 -15.86
C ASP A 848 -44.23 -29.50 -14.98
N GLY A 849 -43.16 -29.74 -14.23
CA GLY A 849 -43.03 -30.85 -13.29
C GLY A 849 -42.53 -32.17 -13.88
N ASN A 850 -41.93 -32.17 -15.08
CA ASN A 850 -41.38 -33.36 -15.72
C ASN A 850 -39.89 -33.58 -15.37
N GLU A 851 -39.49 -34.83 -15.11
CA GLU A 851 -38.10 -35.23 -14.85
C GLU A 851 -37.22 -35.02 -16.10
N LEU A 852 -36.20 -34.17 -15.97
CA LEU A 852 -35.24 -33.88 -17.03
C LEU A 852 -34.15 -34.97 -17.05
N GLU A 853 -34.02 -35.70 -18.16
CA GLU A 853 -32.92 -36.65 -18.38
C GLU A 853 -31.58 -35.91 -18.62
N CYS A 854 -30.56 -36.27 -17.83
CA CYS A 854 -29.25 -35.62 -17.77
C CYS A 854 -28.37 -35.72 -19.04
N GLU A 855 -28.82 -36.29 -20.16
CA GLU A 855 -27.98 -36.43 -21.36
C GLU A 855 -27.87 -35.17 -22.25
N LYS A 856 -28.43 -34.03 -21.84
CA LYS A 856 -28.39 -32.76 -22.62
C LYS A 856 -27.96 -31.50 -21.84
N LEU A 857 -27.20 -31.66 -20.76
CA LEU A 857 -26.40 -30.60 -20.14
C LEU A 857 -24.91 -30.96 -20.27
#